data_AF-A0A935WJI7-F1
#
_entry.id   AF-A0A935WJI7-F1
#
_cell.length_a   1.000
_cell.length_b   1.000
_cell.length_c   1.000
_cell.angle_alpha   90.00
_cell.angle_beta   90.00
_cell.angle_gamma   90.00
#
_symmetry.space_group_name_H-M   'P 1'
#
loop_
_entity.id
_entity.type
_entity.pdbx_description
1 polymer ?
#
loop_
_entity_poly.entity_id
_entity_poly.type
_entity_poly.pdbx_seq_one_letter_code
_entity_poly.pdbx_strand_id
1 'polypeptide(L)'
;MLALLPLTLAVAFGLPADTTRRKTDSLPLTPTRFATYTVHEGTWLSVDVSPDGRTLVMELMGDLYNLPVAGGTATRITEGPAFDSQPRWSPDGRRLVFLSDRDGAENVWTVAADGTRPAQVSKGDNALYASPEWTPDGDYIVVSKTQSPLGSNYELWLFHKDGGPGVSLTKADKGEGARGSGRGTNINSLGAAFGADARYLWYARKRGGFGYNIDISQWQLAILDRQTGRIFPQTDIYGSAMRPAVSPDGKWLVYAVRHDAETGLRLRELATGDERWLRWPVQRDDQESRFTRDLFPGGSFTPDGRAFITTWDGRLWRVELAGGAATEIPFTAEVALAMGPAVHFDTPVDTGDIVARQVRDAALSPDGTRLVFSALDRLYVMDLPNGAPRRLTRDTVHEQHPSWSPDGKRIAYITWGAEGGFLQVVPGDGRGRPTRLTDGAAFYQYPAWSPDGSRIVALRGPREARMTESFGPGFELVWLPAAGGAATRVAPVNPGGRPHFSRNPERIYLYDPGEGLVSMRFDGTDRRVHVKLTGFTVNSPGAEPNTADEILVAPDTGRVIALVNNYVYLATVPMTGQQPLTISIADPATAAFPARKLTRVGGDFIGWTADGKAVTWSLGRSFFRYDLATADSLRKVKVSADSARADSLKQLGAAADSATKARVDSLAKAPAYEPPRRDLTIRIPRDVPRGTVALTGARLVTMRGDEVIEGGTIVITDNRITCVAATCPVPAGAKVIDASGTTITPGFVDIHAHPWPAWGVHQTQVWKYLANLAYGITTTRDPQTATTDVLTYADQVEAGELLGPRIYHTGPGLFGPYVEEPFASLADVRNSLRRYSDFYHVPTIKQYMAGNRKQRQWVIMGAREQGLMPTTEGGLDFKMNMTLALDGYSGLEHSLPITPLREDVVQLMARSGITWTPTLLVSYGGPWSENYFYEHYDIHDDPKVRRFIPHAEIDARAERRPWFRDNQFVFPRIAEGVRRVVEAGGRVGLGGHGQFDGLGSHWELWALTSGGLRNHDALRVATLYGAEAIGLGKDLGSLEPGKLADLLVMDGNPLADIHATTSLRFVMKNGRLYEGATLDEVWPRRRPLERQWWWNRHAGDVGAPSLTGQEHDDIFDH
;
A
#
# COMPACT_ATOMS: atom_id res chain seq x y z
N MET A 1 59.73 -38.40 25.98
CA MET A 1 60.44 -37.46 25.09
C MET A 1 59.61 -36.19 25.02
N LEU A 2 60.05 -35.14 25.72
CA LEU A 2 59.45 -33.80 25.69
C LEU A 2 59.94 -33.07 24.43
N ALA A 3 59.02 -32.44 23.69
CA ALA A 3 59.36 -31.40 22.72
C ALA A 3 58.49 -30.16 23.00
N LEU A 4 59.17 -29.05 23.27
CA LEU A 4 58.63 -27.72 23.47
C LEU A 4 58.07 -27.16 22.16
N LEU A 5 56.93 -26.46 22.23
CA LEU A 5 56.42 -25.56 21.20
C LEU A 5 56.41 -24.13 21.77
N PRO A 6 57.07 -23.15 21.12
CA PRO A 6 57.08 -21.77 21.60
C PRO A 6 55.87 -20.98 21.08
N LEU A 7 55.34 -20.12 21.96
CA LEU A 7 54.45 -19.01 21.64
C LEU A 7 55.06 -18.16 20.52
N THR A 8 54.31 -17.96 19.43
CA THR A 8 54.55 -16.85 18.51
C THR A 8 53.43 -15.81 18.68
N LEU A 9 53.85 -14.65 19.14
CA LEU A 9 53.06 -13.44 19.33
C LEU A 9 52.75 -12.87 17.93
N ALA A 10 51.52 -13.05 17.44
CA ALA A 10 51.06 -12.31 16.27
C ALA A 10 50.69 -10.89 16.71
N VAL A 11 51.63 -9.97 16.52
CA VAL A 11 51.38 -8.52 16.59
C VAL A 11 50.36 -8.18 15.50
N ALA A 12 49.10 -8.05 15.89
CA ALA A 12 48.11 -7.39 15.06
C ALA A 12 48.56 -5.94 14.88
N PHE A 13 49.11 -5.62 13.70
CA PHE A 13 49.17 -4.24 13.25
C PHE A 13 47.73 -3.75 13.19
N GLY A 14 47.31 -3.01 14.20
CA GLY A 14 46.10 -2.21 14.13
C GLY A 14 46.25 -1.29 12.93
N LEU A 15 45.46 -1.57 11.88
CA LEU A 15 45.17 -0.55 10.88
C LEU A 15 44.70 0.68 11.64
N PRO A 16 45.23 1.88 11.36
CA PRO A 16 44.70 3.08 11.97
C PRO A 16 43.20 3.10 11.68
N ALA A 17 42.40 3.26 12.72
CA ALA A 17 40.98 3.53 12.57
C ALA A 17 40.86 4.69 11.57
N ASP A 18 40.18 4.45 10.45
CA ASP A 18 39.94 5.49 9.47
C ASP A 18 39.12 6.59 10.15
N THR A 19 39.80 7.68 10.47
CA THR A 19 39.21 8.85 11.13
C THR A 19 38.58 9.80 10.10
N THR A 20 38.62 9.46 8.81
CA THR A 20 37.86 10.14 7.77
C THR A 20 36.46 9.54 7.64
N ARG A 21 35.66 9.61 8.71
CA ARG A 21 34.20 9.49 8.54
C ARG A 21 33.77 10.62 7.58
N ARG A 22 33.61 10.30 6.29
CA ARG A 22 33.04 11.17 5.26
C ARG A 22 31.64 11.58 5.74
N LYS A 23 31.57 12.77 6.31
CA LYS A 23 30.40 13.34 7.00
C LYS A 23 29.40 13.91 5.98
N THR A 24 29.09 13.15 4.93
CA THR A 24 28.25 13.61 3.80
C THR A 24 26.85 13.03 3.80
N ASP A 25 26.62 11.90 4.48
CA ASP A 25 25.34 11.20 4.43
C ASP A 25 24.51 11.52 5.67
N SER A 26 23.27 11.97 5.47
CA SER A 26 22.35 12.38 6.53
C SER A 26 21.21 11.38 6.78
N LEU A 27 21.28 10.22 6.11
CA LEU A 27 20.35 9.11 6.28
C LEU A 27 20.38 8.60 7.74
N PRO A 28 19.21 8.47 8.40
CA PRO A 28 19.13 8.17 9.83
C PRO A 28 19.36 6.70 10.20
N LEU A 29 19.17 5.76 9.28
CA LEU A 29 19.34 4.34 9.55
C LEU A 29 20.82 3.94 9.48
N THR A 30 21.32 3.33 10.54
CA THR A 30 22.66 2.74 10.56
C THR A 30 22.65 1.36 9.89
N PRO A 31 23.43 1.13 8.82
CA PRO A 31 23.59 -0.21 8.24
C PRO A 31 24.21 -1.20 9.24
N THR A 32 23.75 -2.45 9.21
CA THR A 32 24.24 -3.54 10.09
C THR A 32 24.60 -4.82 9.34
N ARG A 33 24.33 -4.86 8.03
CA ARG A 33 24.60 -6.00 7.14
C ARG A 33 25.22 -5.50 5.85
N PHE A 34 25.79 -6.41 5.06
CA PHE A 34 26.31 -6.13 3.72
C PHE A 34 25.87 -7.22 2.74
N ALA A 35 25.56 -6.82 1.51
CA ALA A 35 25.44 -7.74 0.39
C ALA A 35 26.67 -7.57 -0.50
N THR A 36 27.47 -8.63 -0.60
CA THR A 36 28.69 -8.66 -1.42
C THR A 36 28.59 -9.77 -2.45
N TYR A 37 28.82 -9.41 -3.71
CA TYR A 37 28.78 -10.34 -4.84
C TYR A 37 29.48 -9.71 -6.05
N THR A 38 30.01 -10.56 -6.93
CA THR A 38 30.60 -10.16 -8.21
C THR A 38 29.53 -10.28 -9.29
N VAL A 39 29.46 -9.31 -10.20
CA VAL A 39 28.56 -9.34 -11.36
C VAL A 39 29.27 -9.06 -12.67
N HIS A 40 28.66 -9.54 -13.76
CA HIS A 40 29.09 -9.30 -15.14
C HIS A 40 27.97 -8.71 -16.01
N GLU A 41 26.79 -8.57 -15.43
CA GLU A 41 25.64 -7.91 -16.03
C GLU A 41 24.94 -7.03 -15.00
N GLY A 42 24.22 -6.01 -15.46
CA GLY A 42 23.47 -5.12 -14.57
C GLY A 42 22.15 -4.64 -15.15
N THR A 43 21.21 -4.29 -14.28
CA THR A 43 19.85 -3.88 -14.63
C THR A 43 19.81 -2.37 -14.80
N TRP A 44 19.39 -1.88 -15.97
CA TRP A 44 19.23 -0.45 -16.26
C TRP A 44 20.52 0.39 -16.12
N LEU A 45 21.58 -0.01 -16.84
CA LEU A 45 22.90 0.60 -16.78
C LEU A 45 22.98 1.86 -17.66
N SER A 46 22.97 3.05 -17.05
CA SER A 46 23.40 4.28 -17.74
C SER A 46 24.93 4.37 -17.78
N VAL A 47 25.47 4.77 -18.93
CA VAL A 47 26.91 4.88 -19.18
C VAL A 47 27.26 6.18 -19.88
N ASP A 48 28.46 6.70 -19.62
CA ASP A 48 29.03 7.83 -20.35
C ASP A 48 30.53 7.67 -20.60
N VAL A 49 31.02 8.18 -21.72
CA VAL A 49 32.42 8.07 -22.16
C VAL A 49 33.18 9.33 -21.72
N SER A 50 34.39 9.16 -21.18
CA SER A 50 35.25 10.30 -20.85
C SER A 50 35.61 11.11 -22.10
N PRO A 51 35.80 12.44 -21.99
CA PRO A 51 36.14 13.28 -23.14
C PRO A 51 37.43 12.87 -23.88
N ASP A 52 38.35 12.17 -23.21
CA ASP A 52 39.57 11.62 -23.82
C ASP A 52 39.37 10.24 -24.50
N GLY A 53 38.17 9.65 -24.37
CA GLY A 53 37.77 8.39 -24.98
C GLY A 53 38.37 7.14 -24.35
N ARG A 54 39.02 7.23 -23.18
CA ARG A 54 39.77 6.11 -22.57
C ARG A 54 38.97 5.32 -21.54
N THR A 55 38.04 5.97 -20.85
CA THR A 55 37.29 5.37 -19.74
C THR A 55 35.80 5.62 -19.88
N LEU A 56 35.02 4.73 -19.28
CA LEU A 56 33.59 4.82 -19.12
C LEU A 56 33.28 5.07 -17.64
N VAL A 57 32.24 5.86 -17.36
CA VAL A 57 31.56 5.83 -16.07
C VAL A 57 30.25 5.08 -16.25
N MET A 58 29.91 4.20 -15.31
CA MET A 58 28.64 3.48 -15.28
C MET A 58 28.05 3.49 -13.88
N GLU A 59 26.72 3.48 -13.79
CA GLU A 59 26.01 3.18 -12.54
C GLU A 59 25.82 1.67 -12.35
N LEU A 60 25.80 1.20 -11.11
CA LEU A 60 25.45 -0.17 -10.76
C LEU A 60 24.94 -0.23 -9.31
N MET A 61 23.66 -0.59 -9.13
CA MET A 61 23.00 -0.75 -7.81
C MET A 61 23.21 0.34 -6.76
N GLY A 62 23.28 1.60 -7.19
CA GLY A 62 23.42 2.75 -6.29
C GLY A 62 24.85 3.22 -6.09
N ASP A 63 25.82 2.61 -6.78
CA ASP A 63 27.21 3.07 -6.82
C ASP A 63 27.62 3.45 -8.25
N LEU A 64 28.67 4.27 -8.34
CA LEU A 64 29.30 4.65 -9.61
C LEU A 64 30.63 3.91 -9.78
N TYR A 65 30.92 3.49 -11.01
CA TYR A 65 32.12 2.76 -11.35
C TYR A 65 32.82 3.36 -12.57
N ASN A 66 34.15 3.38 -12.55
CA ASN A 66 35.00 3.63 -13.71
C ASN A 66 35.41 2.31 -14.36
N LEU A 67 35.41 2.26 -15.68
CA LEU A 67 35.81 1.09 -16.48
C LEU A 67 36.65 1.54 -17.69
N PRO A 68 37.76 0.88 -18.05
CA PRO A 68 38.42 1.15 -19.33
C PRO A 68 37.46 0.95 -20.52
N VAL A 69 37.56 1.76 -21.58
CA VAL A 69 36.67 1.65 -22.76
C VAL A 69 36.78 0.30 -23.48
N ALA A 70 37.89 -0.43 -23.26
CA ALA A 70 38.11 -1.77 -23.78
C ALA A 70 37.51 -2.89 -22.91
N GLY A 71 36.97 -2.56 -21.72
CA GLY A 71 36.45 -3.51 -20.74
C GLY A 71 37.46 -3.91 -19.66
N GLY A 72 37.06 -4.85 -18.80
CA GLY A 72 37.87 -5.38 -17.70
C GLY A 72 37.21 -5.23 -16.32
N THR A 73 38.03 -5.04 -15.28
CA THR A 73 37.54 -4.87 -13.91
C THR A 73 37.13 -3.42 -13.65
N ALA A 74 35.89 -3.22 -13.23
CA ALA A 74 35.36 -1.93 -12.85
C ALA A 74 35.90 -1.48 -11.49
N THR A 75 36.24 -0.20 -11.35
CA THR A 75 36.73 0.42 -10.10
C THR A 75 35.66 1.32 -9.52
N ARG A 76 35.27 1.08 -8.27
CA ARG A 76 34.23 1.86 -7.56
C ARG A 76 34.69 3.30 -7.31
N ILE A 77 33.78 4.26 -7.53
CA ILE A 77 33.98 5.70 -7.36
C ILE A 77 33.22 6.20 -6.12
N THR A 78 31.99 5.74 -5.95
CA THR A 78 31.13 6.11 -4.82
C THR A 78 30.77 4.88 -3.99
N GLU A 79 30.60 5.09 -2.69
CA GLU A 79 30.25 4.05 -1.74
C GLU A 79 29.40 4.63 -0.60
N GLY A 80 28.60 3.79 0.03
CA GLY A 80 27.79 4.17 1.20
C GLY A 80 26.35 3.64 1.11
N PRO A 81 25.47 4.08 2.03
CA PRO A 81 24.05 3.76 2.00
C PRO A 81 23.26 4.50 0.92
N ALA A 82 23.80 5.60 0.37
CA ALA A 82 23.14 6.39 -0.66
C ALA A 82 22.99 5.60 -1.98
N PHE A 83 21.98 5.98 -2.78
CA PHE A 83 21.75 5.43 -4.11
C PHE A 83 22.12 6.45 -5.18
N ASP A 84 23.36 6.35 -5.67
CA ASP A 84 23.94 7.17 -6.72
C ASP A 84 23.61 6.61 -8.12
N SER A 85 23.24 7.48 -9.07
CA SER A 85 22.73 7.05 -10.38
C SER A 85 22.87 8.07 -11.50
N GLN A 86 22.73 7.60 -12.75
CA GLN A 86 22.73 8.36 -13.99
C GLN A 86 23.93 9.32 -14.16
N PRO A 87 25.18 8.81 -14.08
CA PRO A 87 26.37 9.65 -14.14
C PRO A 87 26.64 10.23 -15.54
N ARG A 88 27.16 11.47 -15.61
CA ARG A 88 27.71 12.08 -16.84
C ARG A 88 29.02 12.83 -16.58
N TRP A 89 29.97 12.71 -17.51
CA TRP A 89 31.26 13.40 -17.47
C TRP A 89 31.09 14.89 -17.74
N SER A 90 31.83 15.73 -17.00
CA SER A 90 32.01 17.13 -17.38
C SER A 90 32.81 17.23 -18.69
N PRO A 91 32.60 18.27 -19.51
CA PRO A 91 33.32 18.43 -20.78
C PRO A 91 34.85 18.46 -20.64
N ASP A 92 35.36 18.86 -19.48
CA ASP A 92 36.80 18.88 -19.16
C ASP A 92 37.34 17.55 -18.59
N GLY A 93 36.48 16.55 -18.37
CA GLY A 93 36.82 15.23 -17.84
C GLY A 93 37.24 15.20 -16.36
N ARG A 94 37.04 16.30 -15.61
CA ARG A 94 37.51 16.40 -14.21
C ARG A 94 36.47 16.02 -13.17
N ARG A 95 35.19 16.07 -13.53
CA ARG A 95 34.07 15.82 -12.62
C ARG A 95 33.01 14.94 -13.28
N LEU A 96 32.20 14.35 -12.43
CA LEU A 96 30.96 13.66 -12.77
C LEU A 96 29.79 14.44 -12.19
N VAL A 97 28.67 14.52 -12.90
CA VAL A 97 27.35 14.85 -12.35
C VAL A 97 26.54 13.57 -12.22
N PHE A 98 25.72 13.45 -11.18
CA PHE A 98 24.88 12.28 -10.92
C PHE A 98 23.73 12.64 -9.97
N LEU A 99 22.78 11.72 -9.78
CA LEU A 99 21.68 11.86 -8.83
C LEU A 99 21.92 11.01 -7.59
N SER A 100 21.64 11.55 -6.41
CA SER A 100 21.85 10.85 -5.14
C SER A 100 20.78 11.21 -4.11
N ASP A 101 20.44 10.27 -3.23
CA ASP A 101 19.52 10.44 -2.10
C ASP A 101 20.24 10.57 -0.73
N ARG A 102 21.56 10.83 -0.75
CA ARG A 102 22.42 10.84 0.45
C ARG A 102 22.00 11.80 1.57
N ASP A 103 21.25 12.86 1.24
CA ASP A 103 20.70 13.79 2.22
C ASP A 103 19.24 13.50 2.61
N GLY A 104 18.69 12.38 2.14
CA GLY A 104 17.34 11.89 2.41
C GLY A 104 16.38 12.00 1.22
N ALA A 105 16.62 12.95 0.33
CA ALA A 105 15.81 13.22 -0.86
C ALA A 105 16.68 13.17 -2.12
N GLU A 106 16.10 12.87 -3.27
CA GLU A 106 16.88 12.86 -4.51
C GLU A 106 17.31 14.27 -4.90
N ASN A 107 18.60 14.45 -5.18
CA ASN A 107 19.19 15.71 -5.58
C ASN A 107 20.29 15.51 -6.62
N VAL A 108 20.69 16.60 -7.29
CA VAL A 108 21.82 16.66 -8.22
C VAL A 108 23.12 16.86 -7.44
N TRP A 109 24.12 16.04 -7.72
CA TRP A 109 25.43 16.08 -7.09
C TRP A 109 26.53 16.08 -8.14
N THR A 110 27.70 16.60 -7.75
CA THR A 110 28.93 16.42 -8.50
C THR A 110 30.00 15.77 -7.63
N VAL A 111 30.93 15.06 -8.26
CA VAL A 111 32.11 14.47 -7.60
C VAL A 111 33.30 14.58 -8.55
N ALA A 112 34.52 14.65 -8.02
CA ALA A 112 35.70 14.53 -8.86
C ALA A 112 35.78 13.13 -9.49
N ALA A 113 36.48 13.01 -10.63
CA ALA A 113 36.64 11.76 -11.38
C ALA A 113 37.18 10.57 -10.55
N ASP A 114 37.92 10.87 -9.47
CA ASP A 114 38.50 9.92 -8.53
C ASP A 114 37.60 9.61 -7.31
N GLY A 115 36.37 10.13 -7.28
CA GLY A 115 35.43 9.95 -6.17
C GLY A 115 35.64 10.89 -4.99
N THR A 116 36.56 11.87 -5.09
CA THR A 116 36.79 12.86 -4.03
C THR A 116 35.90 14.10 -4.18
N ARG A 117 35.78 14.88 -3.10
CA ARG A 117 35.12 16.20 -3.07
C ARG A 117 33.67 16.19 -3.63
N PRO A 118 32.77 15.35 -3.10
CA PRO A 118 31.37 15.42 -3.47
C PRO A 118 30.76 16.78 -3.09
N ALA A 119 29.94 17.35 -3.98
CA ALA A 119 29.26 18.63 -3.77
C ALA A 119 27.80 18.57 -4.25
N GLN A 120 26.90 19.05 -3.41
CA GLN A 120 25.47 19.14 -3.73
C GLN A 120 25.20 20.36 -4.61
N VAL A 121 24.51 20.16 -5.72
CA VAL A 121 24.14 21.22 -6.68
C VAL A 121 22.72 21.70 -6.43
N SER A 122 21.75 20.79 -6.29
CA SER A 122 20.34 21.12 -6.01
C SER A 122 19.97 20.85 -4.56
N LYS A 123 18.97 21.58 -4.05
CA LYS A 123 18.39 21.35 -2.72
C LYS A 123 16.88 21.28 -2.83
N GLY A 124 16.34 20.07 -2.77
CA GLY A 124 14.91 19.81 -2.69
C GLY A 124 14.64 18.69 -1.70
N ASP A 125 13.56 18.85 -0.91
CA ASP A 125 13.20 17.89 0.13
C ASP A 125 12.31 16.75 -0.38
N ASN A 126 11.56 16.99 -1.47
CA ASN A 126 10.53 16.07 -2.00
C ASN A 126 10.46 16.04 -3.54
N ALA A 127 11.47 16.57 -4.24
CA ALA A 127 11.49 16.54 -5.70
C ALA A 127 12.08 15.22 -6.21
N LEU A 128 11.66 14.82 -7.41
CA LEU A 128 12.27 13.73 -8.17
C LEU A 128 13.08 14.31 -9.32
N TYR A 129 14.22 13.69 -9.62
CA TYR A 129 15.14 14.11 -10.67
C TYR A 129 15.44 12.95 -11.61
N ALA A 130 15.65 13.25 -12.89
CA ALA A 130 16.11 12.28 -13.86
C ALA A 130 17.03 12.97 -14.88
N SER A 131 17.97 12.22 -15.44
CA SER A 131 18.74 12.63 -16.61
C SER A 131 19.52 13.95 -16.46
N PRO A 132 20.46 14.03 -15.52
CA PRO A 132 21.37 15.17 -15.49
C PRO A 132 22.26 15.17 -16.75
N GLU A 133 22.55 16.35 -17.29
CA GLU A 133 23.40 16.57 -18.46
C GLU A 133 24.18 17.88 -18.31
N TRP A 134 25.47 17.88 -18.64
CA TRP A 134 26.28 19.10 -18.65
C TRP A 134 25.96 19.97 -19.87
N THR A 135 25.98 21.29 -19.69
CA THR A 135 26.10 22.19 -20.83
C THR A 135 27.49 22.06 -21.46
N PRO A 136 27.64 22.28 -22.80
CA PRO A 136 28.94 22.11 -23.46
C PRO A 136 30.08 22.99 -22.90
N ASP A 137 29.76 24.11 -22.25
CA ASP A 137 30.72 24.98 -21.56
C ASP A 137 31.18 24.44 -20.18
N GLY A 138 30.48 23.46 -19.61
CA GLY A 138 30.76 22.86 -18.31
C GLY A 138 30.40 23.74 -17.10
N ASP A 139 29.70 24.86 -17.28
CA ASP A 139 29.31 25.75 -16.18
C ASP A 139 27.91 25.46 -15.61
N TYR A 140 27.06 24.78 -16.38
CA TYR A 140 25.69 24.45 -15.97
C TYR A 140 25.35 22.97 -16.17
N ILE A 141 24.30 22.56 -15.48
CA ILE A 141 23.71 21.22 -15.53
C ILE A 141 22.23 21.37 -15.85
N VAL A 142 21.76 20.68 -16.88
CA VAL A 142 20.33 20.50 -17.18
C VAL A 142 19.88 19.18 -16.56
N VAL A 143 18.72 19.16 -15.89
CA VAL A 143 18.15 17.94 -15.32
C VAL A 143 16.64 17.97 -15.51
N SER A 144 16.02 16.79 -15.65
CA SER A 144 14.57 16.67 -15.64
C SER A 144 14.11 16.63 -14.18
N LYS A 145 13.17 17.49 -13.77
CA LYS A 145 12.73 17.62 -12.39
C LYS A 145 11.21 17.66 -12.31
N THR A 146 10.64 16.98 -11.31
CA THR A 146 9.24 17.15 -10.91
C THR A 146 9.10 17.32 -9.40
N GLN A 147 8.07 18.07 -9.00
CA GLN A 147 7.61 18.16 -7.61
C GLN A 147 6.39 17.27 -7.34
N SER A 148 5.88 16.58 -8.37
CA SER A 148 4.79 15.62 -8.22
C SER A 148 5.31 14.37 -7.50
N PRO A 149 4.69 13.98 -6.37
CA PRO A 149 5.10 12.81 -5.59
C PRO A 149 4.92 11.50 -6.37
N LEU A 150 4.05 11.49 -7.37
CA LEU A 150 3.79 10.34 -8.26
C LEU A 150 4.56 10.41 -9.59
N GLY A 151 5.60 11.25 -9.74
CA GLY A 151 6.50 11.16 -10.89
C GLY A 151 5.87 11.58 -12.23
N SER A 152 5.01 12.59 -12.21
CA SER A 152 4.44 13.20 -13.42
C SER A 152 4.82 14.68 -13.54
N ASN A 153 4.74 15.25 -14.74
CA ASN A 153 5.03 16.67 -15.02
C ASN A 153 6.51 17.04 -14.86
N TYR A 154 7.41 16.24 -15.44
CA TYR A 154 8.83 16.60 -15.50
C TYR A 154 9.05 17.83 -16.37
N GLU A 155 9.84 18.77 -15.86
CA GLU A 155 10.35 19.92 -16.60
C GLU A 155 11.88 19.84 -16.70
N LEU A 156 12.47 20.44 -17.74
CA LEU A 156 13.91 20.63 -17.80
C LEU A 156 14.30 21.84 -16.94
N TRP A 157 15.24 21.64 -16.03
CA TRP A 157 15.76 22.66 -15.11
C TRP A 157 17.25 22.87 -15.31
N LEU A 158 17.68 24.12 -15.32
CA LEU A 158 19.07 24.54 -15.42
C LEU A 158 19.59 24.94 -14.04
N PHE A 159 20.69 24.32 -13.60
CA PHE A 159 21.43 24.67 -12.38
C PHE A 159 22.86 25.08 -12.74
N HIS A 160 23.43 26.05 -12.02
CA HIS A 160 24.86 26.32 -12.10
C HIS A 160 25.63 25.24 -11.33
N LYS A 161 26.83 24.85 -11.78
CA LYS A 161 27.63 23.78 -11.16
C LYS A 161 27.97 24.00 -9.68
N ASP A 162 28.03 25.26 -9.25
CA ASP A 162 28.30 25.65 -7.86
C ASP A 162 27.03 25.77 -7.00
N GLY A 163 25.86 25.43 -7.57
CA GLY A 163 24.57 25.39 -6.92
C GLY A 163 23.67 26.61 -7.16
N GLY A 164 22.59 26.70 -6.39
CA GLY A 164 21.55 27.74 -6.50
C GLY A 164 20.15 27.16 -6.69
N PRO A 165 19.09 27.99 -6.71
CA PRO A 165 17.70 27.52 -6.82
C PRO A 165 17.36 26.92 -8.20
N GLY A 166 18.18 27.19 -9.21
CA GLY A 166 17.94 26.78 -10.60
C GLY A 166 16.77 27.51 -11.27
N VAL A 167 16.57 27.25 -12.56
CA VAL A 167 15.46 27.82 -13.35
C VAL A 167 14.88 26.77 -14.31
N SER A 168 13.56 26.73 -14.44
CA SER A 168 12.87 25.88 -15.42
C SER A 168 13.03 26.44 -16.85
N LEU A 169 13.44 25.58 -17.77
CA LEU A 169 13.61 25.86 -19.20
C LEU A 169 12.34 25.52 -20.00
N THR A 170 11.54 24.57 -19.51
CA THR A 170 10.29 24.12 -20.14
C THR A 170 9.17 24.22 -19.12
N LYS A 171 8.57 25.41 -18.98
CA LYS A 171 7.42 25.60 -18.09
C LYS A 171 6.27 24.70 -18.50
N ALA A 172 5.48 24.21 -17.54
CA ALA A 172 4.23 23.50 -17.79
C ALA A 172 3.28 24.33 -18.68
N ASP A 173 3.27 24.05 -19.98
CA ASP A 173 2.34 24.65 -20.93
C ASP A 173 0.96 24.01 -20.74
N LYS A 174 0.01 24.77 -20.22
CA LYS A 174 -1.38 24.34 -20.00
C LYS A 174 -2.14 24.50 -21.33
N GLY A 175 -1.95 23.57 -22.26
CA GLY A 175 -2.72 23.59 -23.51
C GLY A 175 -4.24 23.51 -23.27
N GLU A 176 -5.04 24.11 -24.15
CA GLU A 176 -6.51 23.91 -24.17
C GLU A 176 -6.85 22.42 -24.35
N GLY A 177 -7.91 21.98 -23.65
CA GLY A 177 -8.13 20.58 -23.25
C GLY A 177 -8.39 19.57 -24.38
N ALA A 178 -7.97 18.32 -24.13
CA ALA A 178 -8.40 17.15 -24.88
C ALA A 178 -9.14 16.18 -23.95
N ARG A 179 -10.32 15.71 -24.39
CA ARG A 179 -11.18 14.73 -23.73
C ARG A 179 -10.62 13.33 -24.02
N GLY A 180 -10.21 12.59 -22.99
CA GLY A 180 -9.74 11.21 -23.08
C GLY A 180 -8.96 10.79 -21.83
N SER A 181 -9.02 9.50 -21.47
CA SER A 181 -8.69 8.88 -20.16
C SER A 181 -7.20 8.84 -19.75
N GLY A 182 -6.46 9.95 -19.88
CA GLY A 182 -5.07 10.10 -19.38
C GLY A 182 -4.81 11.46 -18.72
N ARG A 183 -5.75 11.91 -17.87
CA ARG A 183 -6.06 13.31 -17.56
C ARG A 183 -4.88 14.14 -17.01
N GLY A 184 -4.24 14.91 -17.89
CA GLY A 184 -3.45 16.10 -17.58
C GLY A 184 -3.12 16.91 -18.84
N THR A 185 -3.18 18.25 -18.79
CA THR A 185 -2.75 19.13 -19.90
C THR A 185 -1.23 19.36 -19.94
N ASN A 186 -0.53 18.91 -18.91
CA ASN A 186 0.90 19.14 -18.72
C ASN A 186 1.75 18.30 -19.67
N ILE A 187 2.93 18.82 -20.00
CA ILE A 187 3.92 18.20 -20.86
C ILE A 187 5.11 17.76 -20.00
N ASN A 188 5.39 16.46 -19.99
CA ASN A 188 6.64 15.93 -19.46
C ASN A 188 7.79 16.24 -20.42
N SER A 189 8.96 16.55 -19.87
CA SER A 189 10.20 16.81 -20.59
C SER A 189 11.34 16.04 -19.93
N LEU A 190 11.91 15.06 -20.63
CA LEU A 190 12.94 14.14 -20.13
C LEU A 190 14.16 14.10 -21.04
N GLY A 191 15.33 13.84 -20.46
CA GLY A 191 16.52 13.44 -21.20
C GLY A 191 17.10 14.53 -22.10
N ALA A 192 17.76 15.52 -21.51
CA ALA A 192 18.47 16.57 -22.23
C ALA A 192 19.70 16.02 -22.99
N ALA A 193 19.90 16.48 -24.23
CA ALA A 193 21.10 16.19 -25.02
C ALA A 193 21.54 17.40 -25.86
N PHE A 194 22.84 17.69 -25.84
CA PHE A 194 23.48 18.76 -26.63
C PHE A 194 24.23 18.21 -27.84
N GLY A 195 24.24 18.99 -28.92
CA GLY A 195 25.14 18.79 -30.06
C GLY A 195 26.25 19.85 -30.08
N ALA A 196 26.87 20.05 -31.26
CA ALA A 196 27.93 21.03 -31.45
C ALA A 196 27.49 22.49 -31.19
N ASP A 197 26.20 22.81 -31.38
CA ASP A 197 25.63 24.13 -31.06
C ASP A 197 24.92 24.10 -29.70
N ALA A 198 25.55 24.71 -28.70
CA ALA A 198 25.04 24.80 -27.32
C ALA A 198 23.71 25.58 -27.20
N ARG A 199 23.30 26.32 -28.24
CA ARG A 199 22.00 27.01 -28.29
C ARG A 199 20.83 26.03 -28.29
N TYR A 200 20.96 24.89 -28.97
CA TYR A 200 19.89 23.94 -29.18
C TYR A 200 20.01 22.75 -28.25
N LEU A 201 18.89 22.38 -27.62
CA LEU A 201 18.81 21.26 -26.70
C LEU A 201 17.76 20.27 -27.18
N TRP A 202 18.15 19.01 -27.38
CA TRP A 202 17.23 17.91 -27.67
C TRP A 202 16.69 17.30 -26.39
N TYR A 203 15.43 16.87 -26.41
CA TYR A 203 14.80 16.16 -25.29
C TYR A 203 13.56 15.37 -25.75
N ALA A 204 13.13 14.41 -24.94
CA ALA A 204 11.87 13.68 -25.13
C ALA A 204 10.72 14.40 -24.41
N ARG A 205 9.55 14.46 -25.03
CA ARG A 205 8.34 15.08 -24.46
C ARG A 205 7.09 14.24 -24.68
N LYS A 206 6.18 14.25 -23.71
CA LYS A 206 4.87 13.60 -23.77
C LYS A 206 3.82 14.44 -23.06
N ARG A 207 2.60 14.48 -23.60
CA ARG A 207 1.43 15.05 -22.91
C ARG A 207 0.79 14.00 -21.99
N GLY A 208 0.34 14.41 -20.81
CA GLY A 208 -0.31 13.51 -19.84
C GLY A 208 0.68 12.75 -18.95
N GLY A 209 0.18 11.94 -18.04
CA GLY A 209 0.96 11.21 -17.03
C GLY A 209 1.24 9.75 -17.39
N PHE A 210 1.65 8.97 -16.39
CA PHE A 210 1.59 7.51 -16.44
C PHE A 210 0.14 7.02 -16.27
N GLY A 211 -0.10 5.75 -16.53
CA GLY A 211 -1.38 5.09 -16.28
C GLY A 211 -1.24 3.58 -16.48
N TYR A 212 -2.28 2.83 -16.11
CA TYR A 212 -2.36 1.39 -16.35
C TYR A 212 -3.16 1.08 -17.61
N ASN A 213 -2.89 -0.07 -18.25
CA ASN A 213 -3.59 -0.52 -19.45
C ASN A 213 -3.70 0.56 -20.54
N ILE A 214 -2.70 1.44 -20.63
CA ILE A 214 -2.75 2.60 -21.51
C ILE A 214 -2.61 2.20 -22.97
N ASP A 215 -3.28 2.94 -23.85
CA ASP A 215 -2.84 2.99 -25.25
C ASP A 215 -1.40 3.52 -25.28
N ILE A 216 -0.54 2.92 -26.11
CA ILE A 216 0.89 3.29 -26.19
C ILE A 216 1.00 4.82 -26.38
N SER A 217 1.38 5.49 -25.30
CA SER A 217 1.43 6.94 -25.25
C SER A 217 2.64 7.43 -26.03
N GLN A 218 2.43 8.34 -26.99
CA GLN A 218 3.50 8.79 -27.89
C GLN A 218 4.40 9.84 -27.23
N TRP A 219 5.61 9.42 -26.83
CA TRP A 219 6.71 10.35 -26.59
C TRP A 219 7.30 10.81 -27.93
N GLN A 220 7.65 12.08 -28.01
CA GLN A 220 8.25 12.71 -29.19
C GLN A 220 9.55 13.39 -28.81
N LEU A 221 10.51 13.47 -29.73
CA LEU A 221 11.67 14.33 -29.57
C LEU A 221 11.31 15.76 -29.93
N ALA A 222 11.91 16.71 -29.25
CA ALA A 222 11.82 18.12 -29.56
C ALA A 222 13.15 18.83 -29.36
N ILE A 223 13.31 19.96 -30.04
CA ILE A 223 14.41 20.89 -29.84
C ILE A 223 13.89 22.10 -29.07
N LEU A 224 14.57 22.47 -27.99
CA LEU A 224 14.44 23.76 -27.32
C LEU A 224 15.54 24.69 -27.82
N ASP A 225 15.16 25.84 -28.36
CA ASP A 225 16.07 26.97 -28.60
C ASP A 225 16.23 27.77 -27.31
N ARG A 226 17.37 27.62 -26.63
CA ARG A 226 17.65 28.23 -25.33
C ARG A 226 17.74 29.76 -25.38
N GLN A 227 17.93 30.36 -26.56
CA GLN A 227 17.94 31.83 -26.69
C GLN A 227 16.53 32.42 -26.76
N THR A 228 15.59 31.73 -27.41
CA THR A 228 14.24 32.25 -27.64
C THR A 228 13.17 31.60 -26.77
N GLY A 229 13.47 30.45 -26.15
CA GLY A 229 12.51 29.62 -25.42
C GLY A 229 11.55 28.84 -26.33
N ARG A 230 11.74 28.89 -27.67
CA ARG A 230 10.86 28.20 -28.62
C ARG A 230 11.15 26.71 -28.65
N ILE A 231 10.09 25.91 -28.73
CA ILE A 231 10.14 24.44 -28.81
C ILE A 231 9.69 23.99 -30.19
N PHE A 232 10.43 23.05 -30.79
CA PHE A 232 10.18 22.50 -32.12
C PHE A 232 10.09 20.97 -32.04
N PRO A 233 8.88 20.36 -32.08
CA PRO A 233 8.73 18.92 -32.21
C PRO A 233 9.46 18.38 -33.45
N GLN A 234 10.12 17.24 -33.33
CA GLN A 234 10.97 16.65 -34.38
C GLN A 234 10.53 15.25 -34.83
N THR A 235 9.69 14.58 -34.04
CA THR A 235 9.20 13.23 -34.34
C THR A 235 7.70 13.13 -34.05
N ASP A 236 7.03 12.21 -34.75
CA ASP A 236 5.64 11.81 -34.53
C ASP A 236 5.47 10.35 -34.97
N ILE A 237 6.03 9.44 -34.17
CA ILE A 237 6.12 8.01 -34.53
C ILE A 237 5.33 7.14 -33.55
N TYR A 238 4.65 6.14 -34.09
CA TYR A 238 4.04 5.09 -33.29
C TYR A 238 5.12 4.32 -32.54
N GLY A 239 4.92 4.07 -31.25
CA GLY A 239 5.91 3.43 -30.38
C GLY A 239 6.98 4.36 -29.78
N SER A 240 6.78 5.67 -29.90
CA SER A 240 7.56 6.71 -29.20
C SER A 240 8.99 6.94 -29.69
N ALA A 241 9.52 8.13 -29.42
CA ALA A 241 10.92 8.48 -29.59
C ALA A 241 11.49 8.98 -28.25
N MET A 242 12.54 8.31 -27.76
CA MET A 242 12.97 8.38 -26.37
C MET A 242 14.50 8.56 -26.27
N ARG A 243 14.97 9.16 -25.16
CA ARG A 243 16.39 9.25 -24.79
C ARG A 243 17.32 9.69 -25.93
N PRO A 244 17.22 10.94 -26.42
CA PRO A 244 18.05 11.41 -27.51
C PRO A 244 19.53 11.53 -27.08
N ALA A 245 20.45 11.26 -28.00
CA ALA A 245 21.87 11.58 -27.89
C ALA A 245 22.35 12.13 -29.25
N VAL A 246 23.14 13.21 -29.23
CA VAL A 246 23.65 13.85 -30.46
C VAL A 246 25.16 13.64 -30.54
N SER A 247 25.68 13.36 -31.74
CA SER A 247 27.12 13.17 -31.93
C SER A 247 27.90 14.47 -31.70
N PRO A 248 29.16 14.41 -31.25
CA PRO A 248 29.97 15.60 -31.00
C PRO A 248 30.13 16.51 -32.23
N ASP A 249 30.11 15.94 -33.44
CA ASP A 249 30.19 16.68 -34.71
C ASP A 249 28.83 17.21 -35.21
N GLY A 250 27.74 16.97 -34.47
CA GLY A 250 26.39 17.45 -34.79
C GLY A 250 25.76 16.80 -36.02
N LYS A 251 26.29 15.67 -36.52
CA LYS A 251 25.76 14.99 -37.72
C LYS A 251 24.73 13.92 -37.42
N TRP A 252 24.83 13.28 -36.27
CA TRP A 252 24.03 12.08 -35.97
C TRP A 252 23.21 12.27 -34.70
N LEU A 253 22.01 11.71 -34.70
CA LEU A 253 21.15 11.56 -33.54
C LEU A 253 20.86 10.08 -33.34
N VAL A 254 21.07 9.58 -32.12
CA VAL A 254 20.61 8.26 -31.69
C VAL A 254 19.46 8.44 -30.70
N TYR A 255 18.42 7.61 -30.82
CA TYR A 255 17.28 7.60 -29.91
C TYR A 255 16.60 6.23 -29.91
N ALA A 256 15.91 5.91 -28.82
CA ALA A 256 15.17 4.66 -28.66
C ALA A 256 13.74 4.78 -29.18
N VAL A 257 13.23 3.69 -29.77
CA VAL A 257 11.88 3.58 -30.35
C VAL A 257 11.32 2.19 -30.05
N ARG A 258 10.06 2.09 -29.66
CA ARG A 258 9.35 0.80 -29.64
C ARG A 258 8.79 0.50 -31.03
N HIS A 259 9.11 -0.67 -31.55
CA HIS A 259 8.58 -1.20 -32.81
C HIS A 259 7.93 -2.54 -32.53
N ASP A 260 6.64 -2.64 -32.82
CA ASP A 260 5.75 -3.70 -32.32
C ASP A 260 5.76 -3.79 -30.79
N ALA A 261 6.39 -4.83 -30.22
CA ALA A 261 6.52 -5.04 -28.78
C ALA A 261 7.94 -4.85 -28.24
N GLU A 262 8.91 -4.60 -29.13
CA GLU A 262 10.33 -4.54 -28.79
C GLU A 262 10.89 -3.14 -28.98
N THR A 263 11.87 -2.78 -28.16
CA THR A 263 12.57 -1.51 -28.28
C THR A 263 13.81 -1.68 -29.17
N GLY A 264 14.12 -0.66 -29.96
CA GLY A 264 15.32 -0.57 -30.81
C GLY A 264 15.95 0.82 -30.73
N LEU A 265 17.18 0.93 -31.25
CA LEU A 265 17.89 2.20 -31.40
C LEU A 265 17.86 2.63 -32.88
N ARG A 266 17.40 3.86 -33.11
CA ARG A 266 17.44 4.53 -34.42
C ARG A 266 18.67 5.41 -34.51
N LEU A 267 19.23 5.49 -35.73
CA LEU A 267 20.24 6.47 -36.11
C LEU A 267 19.64 7.38 -37.17
N ARG A 268 19.68 8.69 -36.92
CA ARG A 268 19.22 9.74 -37.84
C ARG A 268 20.39 10.63 -38.25
N GLU A 269 20.51 10.89 -39.54
CA GLU A 269 21.38 11.95 -40.04
C GLU A 269 20.67 13.30 -39.91
N LEU A 270 21.25 14.24 -39.16
CA LEU A 270 20.60 15.51 -38.83
C LEU A 270 20.48 16.46 -40.03
N ALA A 271 21.35 16.34 -41.03
CA ALA A 271 21.34 17.20 -42.21
C ALA A 271 20.20 16.86 -43.19
N THR A 272 19.90 15.57 -43.35
CA THR A 272 18.92 15.05 -44.32
C THR A 272 17.61 14.65 -43.66
N GLY A 273 17.67 14.23 -42.39
CA GLY A 273 16.56 13.58 -41.69
C GLY A 273 16.45 12.08 -42.00
N ASP A 274 17.37 11.51 -42.78
CA ASP A 274 17.36 10.08 -43.13
C ASP A 274 17.59 9.21 -41.89
N GLU A 275 16.79 8.16 -41.75
CA GLU A 275 16.78 7.28 -40.57
C GLU A 275 17.01 5.82 -40.94
N ARG A 276 17.76 5.11 -40.10
CA ARG A 276 17.88 3.65 -40.15
C ARG A 276 17.98 3.05 -38.76
N TRP A 277 17.78 1.74 -38.66
CA TRP A 277 18.10 1.02 -37.44
C TRP A 277 19.61 1.07 -37.20
N LEU A 278 19.99 1.49 -35.99
CA LEU A 278 21.32 1.25 -35.47
C LEU A 278 21.38 -0.19 -34.93
N ARG A 279 20.38 -0.56 -34.14
CA ARG A 279 20.19 -1.92 -33.62
C ARG A 279 18.73 -2.17 -33.27
N TRP A 280 18.21 -3.34 -33.62
CA TRP A 280 16.89 -3.82 -33.18
C TRP A 280 16.86 -5.36 -33.21
N PRO A 281 16.27 -6.01 -32.19
CA PRO A 281 15.83 -5.43 -30.91
C PRO A 281 17.01 -5.15 -29.96
N VAL A 282 16.75 -4.38 -28.89
CA VAL A 282 17.60 -4.17 -27.71
C VAL A 282 16.78 -4.44 -26.44
N GLN A 283 17.15 -3.90 -25.27
CA GLN A 283 16.37 -4.05 -24.03
C GLN A 283 15.05 -3.26 -24.04
N ARG A 284 14.08 -3.64 -23.20
CA ARG A 284 12.78 -2.97 -23.08
C ARG A 284 12.90 -1.56 -22.47
N ASP A 285 12.07 -0.64 -22.94
CA ASP A 285 11.91 0.73 -22.41
C ASP A 285 10.90 0.82 -21.23
N ASP A 286 10.90 1.96 -20.51
CA ASP A 286 10.06 2.23 -19.32
C ASP A 286 8.92 3.23 -19.61
N GLN A 287 8.42 3.30 -20.86
CA GLN A 287 7.45 4.34 -21.26
C GLN A 287 6.03 4.17 -20.69
N GLU A 288 5.72 2.99 -20.15
CA GLU A 288 4.43 2.61 -19.53
C GLU A 288 4.50 2.60 -17.99
N SER A 289 5.41 3.40 -17.43
CA SER A 289 5.64 3.52 -16.00
C SER A 289 5.81 5.00 -15.62
N ARG A 290 6.38 5.28 -14.45
CA ARG A 290 6.70 6.64 -13.95
C ARG A 290 8.04 7.18 -14.44
N PHE A 291 8.83 6.41 -15.20
CA PHE A 291 10.07 6.86 -15.84
C PHE A 291 11.01 7.64 -14.91
N THR A 292 11.10 7.23 -13.64
CA THR A 292 11.92 7.90 -12.59
C THR A 292 13.42 7.81 -12.89
N ARG A 293 13.81 6.94 -13.82
CA ARG A 293 15.19 6.74 -14.30
C ARG A 293 15.31 6.97 -15.81
N ASP A 294 14.47 7.87 -16.34
CA ASP A 294 14.21 8.08 -17.77
C ASP A 294 13.60 6.84 -18.46
N LEU A 295 13.23 6.97 -19.72
CA LEU A 295 12.51 5.97 -20.52
C LEU A 295 13.43 4.86 -21.04
N PHE A 296 14.74 5.13 -21.10
CA PHE A 296 15.78 4.21 -21.56
C PHE A 296 17.12 4.61 -20.91
N PRO A 297 18.02 3.66 -20.60
CA PRO A 297 19.31 4.01 -20.01
C PRO A 297 20.14 5.00 -20.85
N GLY A 298 20.95 5.82 -20.17
CA GLY A 298 21.87 6.73 -20.86
C GLY A 298 22.95 5.98 -21.66
N GLY A 299 23.19 6.43 -22.89
CA GLY A 299 24.33 6.05 -23.71
C GLY A 299 25.06 7.28 -24.23
N SER A 300 26.24 7.09 -24.82
CA SER A 300 27.13 8.19 -25.20
C SER A 300 27.93 7.87 -26.45
N PHE A 301 28.15 8.88 -27.29
CA PHE A 301 29.04 8.74 -28.45
C PHE A 301 30.50 8.69 -28.00
N THR A 302 31.32 7.98 -28.76
CA THR A 302 32.78 8.15 -28.64
C THR A 302 33.17 9.57 -29.05
N PRO A 303 34.24 10.15 -28.49
CA PRO A 303 34.63 11.53 -28.80
C PRO A 303 34.90 11.81 -30.29
N ASP A 304 35.27 10.78 -31.06
CA ASP A 304 35.46 10.86 -32.51
C ASP A 304 34.16 10.76 -33.32
N GLY A 305 33.02 10.55 -32.66
CA GLY A 305 31.69 10.44 -33.25
C GLY A 305 31.46 9.17 -34.09
N ARG A 306 32.35 8.16 -34.01
CA ARG A 306 32.29 6.97 -34.89
C ARG A 306 31.48 5.81 -34.31
N ALA A 307 31.37 5.71 -32.99
CA ALA A 307 30.61 4.67 -32.32
C ALA A 307 29.70 5.25 -31.23
N PHE A 308 28.69 4.48 -30.85
CA PHE A 308 27.79 4.74 -29.74
C PHE A 308 27.95 3.67 -28.67
N ILE A 309 28.21 4.07 -27.43
CA ILE A 309 28.31 3.17 -26.27
C ILE A 309 26.96 3.15 -25.56
N THR A 310 26.40 1.97 -25.38
CA THR A 310 25.06 1.78 -24.81
C THR A 310 24.94 0.40 -24.17
N THR A 311 23.75 0.07 -23.65
CA THR A 311 23.52 -1.12 -22.86
C THR A 311 22.27 -1.85 -23.34
N TRP A 312 22.37 -3.18 -23.39
CA TRP A 312 21.23 -4.09 -23.51
C TRP A 312 21.63 -5.47 -23.03
N ASP A 313 20.63 -6.25 -22.62
CA ASP A 313 20.82 -7.53 -21.94
C ASP A 313 21.76 -7.47 -20.74
N GLY A 314 21.83 -6.31 -20.09
CA GLY A 314 22.70 -6.06 -18.95
C GLY A 314 24.19 -6.00 -19.28
N ARG A 315 24.55 -6.04 -20.56
CA ARG A 315 25.92 -5.91 -21.05
C ARG A 315 26.16 -4.51 -21.62
N LEU A 316 27.42 -4.10 -21.67
CA LEU A 316 27.85 -2.86 -22.32
C LEU A 316 28.27 -3.15 -23.76
N TRP A 317 27.92 -2.27 -24.68
CA TRP A 317 28.16 -2.46 -26.10
C TRP A 317 28.71 -1.20 -26.75
N ARG A 318 29.71 -1.38 -27.61
CA ARG A 318 30.16 -0.42 -28.59
C ARG A 318 29.51 -0.71 -29.93
N VAL A 319 28.70 0.20 -30.43
CA VAL A 319 28.02 0.07 -31.72
C VAL A 319 28.63 1.03 -32.73
N GLU A 320 29.32 0.50 -33.73
CA GLU A 320 29.87 1.30 -34.82
C GLU A 320 28.73 1.89 -35.66
N LEU A 321 28.76 3.20 -35.88
CA LEU A 321 27.74 3.87 -36.67
C LEU A 321 27.74 3.34 -38.10
N ALA A 322 28.93 3.15 -38.68
CA ALA A 322 29.10 2.53 -39.99
C ALA A 322 28.67 1.06 -39.93
N GLY A 323 27.56 0.71 -40.55
CA GLY A 323 27.07 -0.67 -40.66
C GLY A 323 26.36 -1.23 -39.41
N GLY A 324 26.43 -0.60 -38.24
CA GLY A 324 25.72 -1.05 -37.03
C GLY A 324 26.33 -2.28 -36.33
N ALA A 325 27.62 -2.54 -36.56
CA ALA A 325 28.33 -3.65 -35.90
C ALA A 325 28.46 -3.38 -34.40
N ALA A 326 28.05 -4.34 -33.57
CA ALA A 326 28.11 -4.24 -32.11
C ALA A 326 29.23 -5.15 -31.55
N THR A 327 30.06 -4.57 -30.68
CA THR A 327 31.13 -5.27 -29.95
C THR A 327 30.88 -5.12 -28.46
N GLU A 328 30.88 -6.22 -27.73
CA GLU A 328 30.73 -6.19 -26.26
C GLU A 328 31.93 -5.51 -25.61
N ILE A 329 31.67 -4.69 -24.59
CA ILE A 329 32.67 -4.18 -23.65
C ILE A 329 32.49 -4.97 -22.35
N PRO A 330 33.27 -6.06 -22.14
CA PRO A 330 33.06 -6.92 -20.99
C PRO A 330 33.41 -6.19 -19.71
N PHE A 331 32.65 -6.40 -18.65
CA PHE A 331 32.99 -5.88 -17.33
C PHE A 331 32.85 -6.95 -16.23
N THR A 332 33.62 -6.75 -15.17
CA THR A 332 33.46 -7.43 -13.89
C THR A 332 33.43 -6.37 -12.80
N ALA A 333 32.39 -6.38 -11.97
CA ALA A 333 32.24 -5.43 -10.88
C ALA A 333 32.06 -6.15 -9.55
N GLU A 334 32.85 -5.75 -8.54
CA GLU A 334 32.63 -6.13 -7.15
C GLU A 334 31.59 -5.19 -6.54
N VAL A 335 30.43 -5.75 -6.18
CA VAL A 335 29.34 -5.04 -5.52
C VAL A 335 29.43 -5.25 -4.03
N ALA A 336 29.36 -4.16 -3.25
CA ALA A 336 29.36 -4.19 -1.79
C ALA A 336 28.38 -3.14 -1.25
N LEU A 337 27.14 -3.57 -1.03
CA LEU A 337 26.02 -2.70 -0.66
C LEU A 337 25.79 -2.76 0.85
N ALA A 338 25.76 -1.59 1.49
CA ALA A 338 25.41 -1.46 2.90
C ALA A 338 23.90 -1.69 3.08
N MET A 339 23.52 -2.57 4.01
CA MET A 339 22.13 -2.91 4.28
C MET A 339 21.74 -2.63 5.72
N GLY A 340 20.53 -2.11 5.89
CA GLY A 340 19.87 -1.96 7.18
C GLY A 340 19.58 -3.31 7.86
N PRO A 341 19.25 -3.28 9.16
CA PRO A 341 18.80 -4.48 9.87
C PRO A 341 17.52 -5.02 9.23
N ALA A 342 17.45 -6.34 9.04
CA ALA A 342 16.21 -6.99 8.60
C ALA A 342 15.12 -6.81 9.68
N VAL A 343 13.94 -6.32 9.28
CA VAL A 343 12.78 -6.14 10.17
C VAL A 343 11.77 -7.24 9.89
N HIS A 344 12.04 -8.42 10.44
CA HIS A 344 11.23 -9.61 10.28
C HIS A 344 11.06 -10.32 11.62
N PHE A 345 9.84 -10.74 11.94
CA PHE A 345 9.49 -11.33 13.24
C PHE A 345 8.60 -12.56 13.05
N ASP A 346 8.91 -13.63 13.78
CA ASP A 346 7.99 -14.77 13.89
C ASP A 346 6.77 -14.36 14.73
N THR A 347 5.57 -14.65 14.24
CA THR A 347 4.29 -14.40 14.93
C THR A 347 3.56 -15.74 15.05
N PRO A 348 3.64 -16.46 16.18
CA PRO A 348 2.93 -17.73 16.32
C PRO A 348 1.41 -17.52 16.27
N VAL A 349 0.68 -18.52 15.76
CA VAL A 349 -0.79 -18.48 15.80
C VAL A 349 -1.26 -18.65 17.24
N ASP A 350 -2.01 -17.68 17.76
CA ASP A 350 -2.57 -17.76 19.12
C ASP A 350 -3.57 -18.92 19.23
N THR A 351 -3.39 -19.75 20.26
CA THR A 351 -4.25 -20.89 20.56
C THR A 351 -5.25 -20.64 21.70
N GLY A 352 -5.17 -19.47 22.36
CA GLY A 352 -6.06 -19.09 23.44
C GLY A 352 -7.40 -18.52 22.98
N ASP A 353 -8.19 -18.06 23.95
CA ASP A 353 -9.41 -17.29 23.70
C ASP A 353 -9.10 -16.02 22.89
N ILE A 354 -10.00 -15.68 21.98
CA ILE A 354 -9.96 -14.43 21.22
C ILE A 354 -10.31 -13.29 22.17
N VAL A 355 -9.51 -12.23 22.13
CA VAL A 355 -9.87 -10.95 22.75
C VAL A 355 -10.33 -10.02 21.65
N ALA A 356 -11.59 -9.59 21.68
CA ALA A 356 -12.15 -8.71 20.65
C ALA A 356 -11.26 -7.47 20.47
N ARG A 357 -10.81 -7.24 19.23
CA ARG A 357 -9.86 -6.18 18.89
C ARG A 357 -10.50 -4.83 18.67
N GLN A 358 -11.81 -4.79 18.41
CA GLN A 358 -12.55 -3.57 18.14
C GLN A 358 -13.81 -3.45 19.00
N VAL A 359 -14.02 -2.24 19.52
CA VAL A 359 -15.33 -1.80 20.02
C VAL A 359 -15.83 -0.66 19.15
N ARG A 360 -17.10 -0.71 18.78
CA ARG A 360 -17.71 0.19 17.81
C ARG A 360 -18.82 1.00 18.45
N ASP A 361 -18.97 2.24 18.00
CA ASP A 361 -20.08 3.14 18.33
C ASP A 361 -20.31 3.27 19.84
N ALA A 362 -19.24 3.40 20.61
CA ALA A 362 -19.32 3.48 22.06
C ALA A 362 -20.00 4.79 22.50
N ALA A 363 -21.12 4.69 23.22
CA ALA A 363 -21.91 5.83 23.68
C ALA A 363 -22.08 5.82 25.21
N LEU A 364 -21.79 6.96 25.83
CA LEU A 364 -22.01 7.17 27.27
C LEU A 364 -23.50 7.38 27.56
N SER A 365 -23.97 6.88 28.70
CA SER A 365 -25.26 7.28 29.25
C SER A 365 -25.28 8.78 29.55
N PRO A 366 -26.46 9.43 29.58
CA PRO A 366 -26.56 10.88 29.80
C PRO A 366 -25.92 11.38 31.10
N ASP A 367 -25.93 10.55 32.15
CA ASP A 367 -25.28 10.80 33.44
C ASP A 367 -23.77 10.45 33.47
N GLY A 368 -23.25 9.85 32.39
CA GLY A 368 -21.85 9.45 32.24
C GLY A 368 -21.43 8.23 33.08
N THR A 369 -22.37 7.51 33.70
CA THR A 369 -22.07 6.38 34.60
C THR A 369 -22.01 5.03 33.91
N ARG A 370 -22.53 4.91 32.68
CA ARG A 370 -22.56 3.68 31.89
C ARG A 370 -22.10 3.91 30.46
N LEU A 371 -21.60 2.85 29.83
CA LEU A 371 -21.21 2.81 28.43
C LEU A 371 -22.01 1.71 27.72
N VAL A 372 -22.52 2.00 26.52
CA VAL A 372 -23.05 1.00 25.58
C VAL A 372 -22.15 0.98 24.34
N PHE A 373 -21.92 -0.19 23.75
CA PHE A 373 -21.10 -0.34 22.54
C PHE A 373 -21.37 -1.68 21.87
N SER A 374 -20.91 -1.83 20.63
CA SER A 374 -20.95 -3.09 19.90
C SER A 374 -19.55 -3.70 19.82
N ALA A 375 -19.46 -5.02 19.92
CA ALA A 375 -18.23 -5.79 19.67
C ALA A 375 -18.62 -7.15 19.10
N LEU A 376 -17.96 -7.60 18.02
CA LEU A 376 -18.38 -8.80 17.26
C LEU A 376 -19.87 -8.77 16.88
N ASP A 377 -20.38 -7.59 16.55
CA ASP A 377 -21.79 -7.37 16.21
C ASP A 377 -22.78 -7.85 17.28
N ARG A 378 -22.36 -7.82 18.56
CA ARG A 378 -23.22 -8.01 19.73
C ARG A 378 -23.21 -6.77 20.59
N LEU A 379 -24.35 -6.50 21.23
CA LEU A 379 -24.54 -5.33 22.07
C LEU A 379 -24.06 -5.59 23.52
N TYR A 380 -23.22 -4.69 24.03
CA TYR A 380 -22.71 -4.73 25.40
C TYR A 380 -23.03 -3.44 26.16
N VAL A 381 -23.20 -3.58 27.48
CA VAL A 381 -23.27 -2.46 28.42
C VAL A 381 -22.25 -2.65 29.52
N MET A 382 -21.80 -1.56 30.12
CA MET A 382 -20.80 -1.58 31.18
C MET A 382 -20.95 -0.39 32.13
N ASP A 383 -20.78 -0.63 33.43
CA ASP A 383 -20.74 0.43 34.44
C ASP A 383 -19.34 1.07 34.52
N LEU A 384 -19.28 2.39 34.70
CA LEU A 384 -18.06 3.17 34.83
C LEU A 384 -17.88 3.63 36.30
N PRO A 385 -16.62 3.78 36.78
CA PRO A 385 -15.38 3.59 36.05
C PRO A 385 -14.77 2.20 36.23
N ASN A 386 -15.42 1.16 36.78
CA ASN A 386 -14.74 -0.13 37.06
C ASN A 386 -15.55 -1.39 36.73
N GLY A 387 -16.71 -1.28 36.08
CA GLY A 387 -17.50 -2.45 35.68
C GLY A 387 -16.83 -3.28 34.59
N ALA A 388 -17.33 -4.51 34.38
CA ALA A 388 -16.95 -5.35 33.26
C ALA A 388 -18.01 -5.27 32.13
N PRO A 389 -17.62 -5.40 30.85
CA PRO A 389 -18.57 -5.56 29.76
C PRO A 389 -19.52 -6.72 30.01
N ARG A 390 -20.82 -6.50 29.84
CA ARG A 390 -21.85 -7.54 29.90
C ARG A 390 -22.74 -7.47 28.67
N ARG A 391 -23.00 -8.64 28.08
CA ARG A 391 -23.89 -8.76 26.92
C ARG A 391 -25.29 -8.29 27.29
N LEU A 392 -25.87 -7.41 26.47
CA LEU A 392 -27.16 -6.78 26.76
C LEU A 392 -28.34 -7.64 26.31
N THR A 393 -28.19 -8.37 25.21
CA THR A 393 -29.24 -9.22 24.63
C THR A 393 -28.76 -10.68 24.56
N ARG A 394 -29.65 -11.57 24.11
CA ARG A 394 -29.31 -12.98 23.81
C ARG A 394 -29.39 -13.31 22.32
N ASP A 395 -29.73 -12.33 21.49
CA ASP A 395 -30.00 -12.53 20.06
C ASP A 395 -28.71 -12.73 19.27
N THR A 396 -28.76 -13.58 18.25
CA THR A 396 -27.60 -13.93 17.41
C THR A 396 -27.53 -13.13 16.12
N VAL A 397 -28.49 -12.22 15.91
CA VAL A 397 -28.47 -11.25 14.80
C VAL A 397 -27.34 -10.23 15.02
N HIS A 398 -26.86 -9.58 13.96
CA HIS A 398 -25.90 -8.50 14.11
C HIS A 398 -26.59 -7.30 14.78
N GLU A 399 -26.01 -6.76 15.85
CA GLU A 399 -26.54 -5.65 16.64
C GLU A 399 -25.51 -4.51 16.65
N GLN A 400 -25.87 -3.35 16.11
CA GLN A 400 -24.92 -2.26 15.85
C GLN A 400 -25.55 -0.86 16.08
N HIS A 401 -24.70 0.18 16.04
CA HIS A 401 -25.08 1.59 16.21
C HIS A 401 -25.97 1.89 17.45
N PRO A 402 -25.57 1.52 18.68
CA PRO A 402 -26.40 1.76 19.86
C PRO A 402 -26.44 3.23 20.30
N SER A 403 -27.58 3.68 20.81
CA SER A 403 -27.75 5.01 21.38
C SER A 403 -28.68 5.04 22.60
N TRP A 404 -28.28 5.81 23.61
CA TRP A 404 -29.05 5.97 24.85
C TRP A 404 -30.25 6.90 24.67
N SER A 405 -31.36 6.56 25.31
CA SER A 405 -32.45 7.51 25.56
C SER A 405 -31.98 8.64 26.49
N PRO A 406 -32.56 9.86 26.40
CA PRO A 406 -32.13 11.00 27.22
C PRO A 406 -32.28 10.78 28.73
N ASP A 407 -33.16 9.88 29.15
CA ASP A 407 -33.34 9.47 30.55
C ASP A 407 -32.40 8.33 31.00
N GLY A 408 -31.57 7.80 30.09
CA GLY A 408 -30.63 6.72 30.35
C GLY A 408 -31.27 5.35 30.65
N LYS A 409 -32.58 5.17 30.38
CA LYS A 409 -33.29 3.92 30.71
C LYS A 409 -33.34 2.92 29.56
N ARG A 410 -33.29 3.39 28.32
CA ARG A 410 -33.45 2.57 27.10
C ARG A 410 -32.29 2.80 26.15
N ILE A 411 -32.03 1.80 25.31
CA ILE A 411 -31.05 1.85 24.23
C ILE A 411 -31.77 1.54 22.94
N ALA A 412 -31.62 2.39 21.92
CA ALA A 412 -32.00 2.10 20.55
C ALA A 412 -30.80 1.55 19.80
N TYR A 413 -31.00 0.62 18.88
CA TYR A 413 -29.94 0.01 18.06
C TYR A 413 -30.53 -0.58 16.79
N ILE A 414 -29.69 -0.89 15.80
CA ILE A 414 -30.11 -1.56 14.57
C ILE A 414 -29.71 -3.03 14.61
N THR A 415 -30.52 -3.83 13.94
CA THR A 415 -30.21 -5.24 13.64
C THR A 415 -29.95 -5.43 12.17
N TRP A 416 -29.11 -6.39 11.78
CA TRP A 416 -28.90 -6.77 10.38
C TRP A 416 -28.83 -8.30 10.22
N GLY A 417 -29.54 -8.81 9.21
CA GLY A 417 -29.57 -10.24 8.87
C GLY A 417 -29.91 -10.46 7.39
N ALA A 418 -30.05 -11.72 6.97
CA ALA A 418 -30.29 -12.09 5.57
C ALA A 418 -31.55 -11.44 4.95
N GLU A 419 -32.56 -11.16 5.77
CA GLU A 419 -33.82 -10.52 5.33
C GLU A 419 -33.78 -8.99 5.37
N GLY A 420 -32.67 -8.39 5.80
CA GLY A 420 -32.49 -6.96 6.01
C GLY A 420 -32.43 -6.56 7.49
N GLY A 421 -32.48 -5.27 7.76
CA GLY A 421 -32.34 -4.71 9.09
C GLY A 421 -33.60 -4.11 9.68
N PHE A 422 -33.59 -3.95 11.01
CA PHE A 422 -34.68 -3.38 11.79
C PHE A 422 -34.16 -2.46 12.89
N LEU A 423 -34.95 -1.45 13.24
CA LEU A 423 -34.73 -0.62 14.42
C LEU A 423 -35.37 -1.25 15.66
N GLN A 424 -34.58 -1.37 16.73
CA GLN A 424 -34.96 -2.04 17.98
C GLN A 424 -34.71 -1.12 19.18
N VAL A 425 -35.45 -1.33 20.26
CA VAL A 425 -35.21 -0.70 21.57
C VAL A 425 -35.20 -1.75 22.66
N VAL A 426 -34.27 -1.65 23.61
CA VAL A 426 -34.13 -2.54 24.76
C VAL A 426 -33.91 -1.74 26.05
N PRO A 427 -34.36 -2.22 27.23
CA PRO A 427 -33.98 -1.62 28.51
C PRO A 427 -32.47 -1.69 28.74
N GLY A 428 -31.87 -0.57 29.14
CA GLY A 428 -30.41 -0.47 29.32
C GLY A 428 -29.88 -1.15 30.60
N ASP A 429 -30.76 -1.71 31.42
CA ASP A 429 -30.40 -2.59 32.54
C ASP A 429 -30.26 -4.05 32.12
N GLY A 430 -30.57 -4.40 30.86
CA GLY A 430 -30.46 -5.76 30.33
C GLY A 430 -31.41 -6.78 30.98
N ARG A 431 -32.47 -6.33 31.67
CA ARG A 431 -33.46 -7.21 32.31
C ARG A 431 -34.71 -7.45 31.46
N GLY A 432 -34.96 -6.58 30.48
CA GLY A 432 -36.08 -6.72 29.54
C GLY A 432 -35.68 -7.29 28.17
N ARG A 433 -36.69 -7.64 27.37
CA ARG A 433 -36.50 -8.11 25.98
C ARG A 433 -36.47 -6.93 25.00
N PRO A 434 -35.75 -7.04 23.86
CA PRO A 434 -35.85 -6.07 22.78
C PRO A 434 -37.27 -5.95 22.23
N THR A 435 -37.63 -4.73 21.81
CA THR A 435 -38.89 -4.39 21.14
C THR A 435 -38.59 -3.78 19.78
N ARG A 436 -39.16 -4.38 18.73
CA ARG A 436 -39.01 -3.91 17.35
C ARG A 436 -39.89 -2.69 17.12
N LEU A 437 -39.32 -1.63 16.53
CA LEU A 437 -40.06 -0.40 16.23
C LEU A 437 -40.50 -0.31 14.77
N THR A 438 -39.87 -1.04 13.87
CA THR A 438 -40.13 -1.00 12.43
C THR A 438 -40.78 -2.29 11.95
N ASP A 439 -41.87 -2.18 11.19
CA ASP A 439 -42.59 -3.34 10.66
C ASP A 439 -41.92 -3.93 9.40
N GLY A 440 -41.30 -3.08 8.57
CA GLY A 440 -40.62 -3.48 7.33
C GLY A 440 -39.11 -3.57 7.49
N ALA A 441 -38.49 -4.54 6.82
CA ALA A 441 -37.04 -4.65 6.73
C ALA A 441 -36.47 -3.59 5.78
N ALA A 442 -35.40 -2.91 6.19
CA ALA A 442 -34.66 -1.96 5.37
C ALA A 442 -33.20 -1.87 5.82
N PHE A 443 -32.40 -1.03 5.17
CA PHE A 443 -31.06 -0.74 5.66
C PHE A 443 -31.08 0.45 6.62
N TYR A 444 -31.17 0.18 7.93
CA TYR A 444 -31.19 1.21 8.97
C TYR A 444 -29.80 1.50 9.52
N GLN A 445 -29.48 2.77 9.76
CA GLN A 445 -28.22 3.17 10.38
C GLN A 445 -28.42 4.29 11.41
N TYR A 446 -27.51 4.32 12.39
CA TYR A 446 -27.33 5.42 13.33
C TYR A 446 -28.62 5.98 13.98
N PRO A 447 -29.35 5.19 14.78
CA PRO A 447 -30.50 5.68 15.50
C PRO A 447 -30.09 6.72 16.56
N ALA A 448 -30.80 7.83 16.63
CA ALA A 448 -30.57 8.91 17.59
C ALA A 448 -31.90 9.36 18.23
N TRP A 449 -31.91 9.44 19.56
CA TRP A 449 -33.08 9.91 20.32
C TRP A 449 -33.19 11.43 20.24
N SER A 450 -34.42 11.94 20.07
CA SER A 450 -34.69 13.37 20.25
C SER A 450 -34.41 13.78 21.70
N PRO A 451 -33.99 15.03 21.98
CA PRO A 451 -33.65 15.46 23.34
C PRO A 451 -34.78 15.32 24.37
N ASP A 452 -36.03 15.36 23.92
CA ASP A 452 -37.22 15.15 24.75
C ASP A 452 -37.58 13.66 24.96
N GLY A 453 -36.89 12.74 24.27
CA GLY A 453 -37.09 11.29 24.33
C GLY A 453 -38.36 10.78 23.65
N SER A 454 -39.10 11.64 22.92
CA SER A 454 -40.38 11.28 22.30
C SER A 454 -40.23 10.62 20.92
N ARG A 455 -39.09 10.81 20.24
CA ARG A 455 -38.83 10.31 18.89
C ARG A 455 -37.45 9.67 18.78
N ILE A 456 -37.31 8.78 17.81
CA ILE A 456 -36.02 8.24 17.36
C ILE A 456 -35.88 8.55 15.87
N VAL A 457 -34.77 9.18 15.50
CA VAL A 457 -34.38 9.46 14.13
C VAL A 457 -33.37 8.42 13.66
N ALA A 458 -33.43 7.99 12.41
CA ALA A 458 -32.46 7.08 11.82
C ALA A 458 -32.29 7.36 10.33
N LEU A 459 -31.17 6.92 9.77
CA LEU A 459 -31.06 6.76 8.32
C LEU A 459 -31.78 5.47 7.90
N ARG A 460 -32.51 5.53 6.79
CA ARG A 460 -33.11 4.38 6.11
C ARG A 460 -32.66 4.38 4.65
N GLY A 461 -32.06 3.29 4.20
CA GLY A 461 -31.68 3.07 2.81
C GLY A 461 -32.28 1.78 2.24
N PRO A 462 -32.09 1.54 0.93
CA PRO A 462 -32.54 0.32 0.28
C PRO A 462 -31.85 -0.91 0.87
N ARG A 463 -32.62 -1.94 1.25
CA ARG A 463 -32.07 -3.24 1.68
C ARG A 463 -31.20 -3.85 0.58
N GLU A 464 -31.67 -3.76 -0.65
CA GLU A 464 -31.09 -4.44 -1.81
C GLU A 464 -29.65 -4.00 -2.08
N ALA A 465 -29.43 -2.69 -2.20
CA ALA A 465 -28.09 -2.13 -2.39
C ALA A 465 -27.13 -2.63 -1.29
N ARG A 466 -27.56 -2.62 -0.03
CA ARG A 466 -26.71 -3.11 1.06
C ARG A 466 -26.41 -4.61 0.97
N MET A 467 -27.36 -5.44 0.54
CA MET A 467 -27.12 -6.88 0.34
C MET A 467 -26.06 -7.13 -0.73
N THR A 468 -26.08 -6.35 -1.80
CA THR A 468 -25.09 -6.38 -2.90
C THR A 468 -23.84 -5.54 -2.60
N GLU A 469 -23.53 -5.26 -1.32
CA GLU A 469 -22.34 -4.50 -0.88
C GLU A 469 -22.22 -3.07 -1.42
N SER A 470 -23.30 -2.51 -1.97
CA SER A 470 -23.36 -1.13 -2.42
C SER A 470 -24.01 -0.24 -1.37
N PHE A 471 -23.57 1.01 -1.26
CA PHE A 471 -24.37 2.02 -0.57
C PHE A 471 -25.52 2.47 -1.47
N GLY A 472 -25.29 2.71 -2.75
CA GLY A 472 -26.30 3.10 -3.73
C GLY A 472 -27.06 4.40 -3.39
N PRO A 473 -27.89 4.90 -4.31
CA PRO A 473 -28.78 6.02 -4.05
C PRO A 473 -29.98 5.59 -3.18
N GLY A 474 -30.76 6.58 -2.71
CA GLY A 474 -32.06 6.33 -2.08
C GLY A 474 -32.07 6.29 -0.55
N PHE A 475 -31.03 6.79 0.10
CA PHE A 475 -31.08 7.05 1.55
C PHE A 475 -32.02 8.20 1.88
N GLU A 476 -32.67 8.06 3.03
CA GLU A 476 -33.52 9.07 3.62
C GLU A 476 -33.36 9.12 5.12
N LEU A 477 -33.61 10.30 5.67
CA LEU A 477 -33.73 10.53 7.09
C LEU A 477 -35.19 10.28 7.49
N VAL A 478 -35.42 9.43 8.49
CA VAL A 478 -36.76 9.11 9.00
C VAL A 478 -36.82 9.28 10.51
N TRP A 479 -38.01 9.53 11.05
CA TRP A 479 -38.25 9.48 12.49
C TRP A 479 -39.44 8.59 12.85
N LEU A 480 -39.39 7.97 14.03
CA LEU A 480 -40.45 7.13 14.60
C LEU A 480 -40.81 7.60 16.01
N PRO A 481 -42.06 7.45 16.47
CA PRO A 481 -42.40 7.62 17.87
C PRO A 481 -41.62 6.63 18.75
N ALA A 482 -41.04 7.09 19.85
CA ALA A 482 -40.28 6.27 20.78
C ALA A 482 -41.09 5.18 21.51
N ALA A 483 -42.42 5.25 21.43
CA ALA A 483 -43.35 4.25 21.94
C ALA A 483 -43.74 3.19 20.89
N GLY A 484 -43.23 3.30 19.65
CA GLY A 484 -43.67 2.51 18.49
C GLY A 484 -44.71 3.25 17.64
N GLY A 485 -44.75 2.91 16.35
CA GLY A 485 -45.64 3.53 15.36
C GLY A 485 -44.99 3.64 13.97
N ALA A 486 -45.74 4.14 12.99
CA ALA A 486 -45.26 4.28 11.63
C ALA A 486 -44.10 5.28 11.51
N ALA A 487 -43.13 4.98 10.63
CA ALA A 487 -42.04 5.87 10.32
C ALA A 487 -42.49 7.04 9.44
N THR A 488 -42.05 8.26 9.80
CA THR A 488 -42.26 9.48 9.04
C THR A 488 -40.97 9.86 8.32
N ARG A 489 -41.06 10.08 7.00
CA ARG A 489 -39.93 10.58 6.20
C ARG A 489 -39.69 12.05 6.48
N VAL A 490 -38.43 12.42 6.71
CA VAL A 490 -37.97 13.80 6.88
C VAL A 490 -37.52 14.35 5.53
N ALA A 491 -36.47 13.75 4.94
CA ALA A 491 -35.84 14.21 3.71
C ALA A 491 -34.99 13.10 3.06
N PRO A 492 -34.76 13.14 1.73
CA PRO A 492 -33.70 12.35 1.10
C PRO A 492 -32.33 12.88 1.56
N VAL A 493 -31.34 11.99 1.71
CA VAL A 493 -29.99 12.33 2.16
C VAL A 493 -28.93 11.49 1.45
N ASN A 494 -27.69 11.97 1.43
CA ASN A 494 -26.54 11.16 1.03
C ASN A 494 -26.15 10.17 2.15
N PRO A 495 -25.65 8.97 1.83
CA PRO A 495 -25.07 8.07 2.83
C PRO A 495 -23.81 8.67 3.46
N GLY A 496 -23.42 8.17 4.64
CA GLY A 496 -22.20 8.55 5.35
C GLY A 496 -22.39 9.48 6.55
N GLY A 497 -23.56 10.11 6.69
CA GLY A 497 -23.86 11.00 7.81
C GLY A 497 -24.47 10.32 9.04
N ARG A 498 -24.07 10.74 10.25
CA ARG A 498 -24.72 10.34 11.50
C ARG A 498 -25.74 11.38 11.98
N PRO A 499 -27.05 11.08 12.07
CA PRO A 499 -28.01 12.01 12.65
C PRO A 499 -27.75 12.17 14.16
N HIS A 500 -27.80 13.42 14.63
CA HIS A 500 -27.56 13.76 16.03
C HIS A 500 -28.23 15.09 16.40
N PHE A 501 -28.15 15.47 17.69
CA PHE A 501 -28.85 16.63 18.23
C PHE A 501 -27.93 17.53 19.05
N SER A 502 -28.24 18.83 19.05
CA SER A 502 -27.81 19.75 20.09
C SER A 502 -28.84 19.76 21.23
N ARG A 503 -28.78 20.74 22.14
CA ARG A 503 -29.85 20.96 23.13
C ARG A 503 -31.18 21.42 22.52
N ASN A 504 -31.18 21.86 21.26
CA ASN A 504 -32.41 22.26 20.58
C ASN A 504 -33.20 21.01 20.13
N PRO A 505 -34.38 20.72 20.70
CA PRO A 505 -35.17 19.55 20.32
C PRO A 505 -35.88 19.68 18.97
N GLU A 506 -35.87 20.85 18.33
CA GLU A 506 -36.62 21.12 17.10
C GLU A 506 -35.85 20.76 15.82
N ARG A 507 -34.54 20.47 15.92
CA ARG A 507 -33.65 20.33 14.76
C ARG A 507 -32.78 19.09 14.81
N ILE A 508 -32.70 18.41 13.66
CA ILE A 508 -31.82 17.27 13.43
C ILE A 508 -30.56 17.75 12.72
N TYR A 509 -29.39 17.40 13.24
CA TYR A 509 -28.09 17.65 12.60
C TYR A 509 -27.59 16.38 11.91
N LEU A 510 -26.91 16.54 10.78
CA LEU A 510 -26.39 15.44 9.97
C LEU A 510 -25.12 15.91 9.24
N TYR A 511 -24.14 15.02 9.07
CA TYR A 511 -23.01 15.26 8.18
C TYR A 511 -23.40 14.88 6.73
N ASP A 512 -23.15 15.77 5.78
CA ASP A 512 -23.29 15.53 4.34
C ASP A 512 -21.90 15.59 3.68
N PRO A 513 -21.47 14.56 2.93
CA PRO A 513 -20.14 14.54 2.31
C PRO A 513 -19.85 15.72 1.36
N GLY A 514 -20.87 16.25 0.69
CA GLY A 514 -20.71 17.38 -0.23
C GLY A 514 -20.66 18.73 0.49
N GLU A 515 -21.54 18.92 1.48
CA GLU A 515 -21.82 20.23 2.09
C GLU A 515 -21.25 20.41 3.52
N GLY A 516 -20.81 19.35 4.18
CA GLY A 516 -20.37 19.38 5.58
C GLY A 516 -21.53 19.19 6.56
N LEU A 517 -21.49 19.87 7.71
CA LEU A 517 -22.53 19.79 8.72
C LEU A 517 -23.79 20.54 8.27
N VAL A 518 -24.91 19.82 8.18
CA VAL A 518 -26.23 20.37 7.84
C VAL A 518 -27.24 20.13 8.96
N SER A 519 -28.33 20.90 8.98
CA SER A 519 -29.47 20.59 9.86
C SER A 519 -30.81 20.98 9.26
N MET A 520 -31.89 20.37 9.75
CA MET A 520 -33.26 20.60 9.28
C MET A 520 -34.30 20.30 10.37
N ARG A 521 -35.56 20.66 10.15
CA ARG A 521 -36.69 20.30 11.02
C ARG A 521 -37.16 18.86 10.74
N PHE A 522 -38.03 18.32 11.61
CA PHE A 522 -38.57 16.95 11.49
C PHE A 522 -39.49 16.73 10.27
N ASP A 523 -39.88 17.77 9.56
CA ASP A 523 -40.62 17.74 8.30
C ASP A 523 -39.73 18.01 7.08
N GLY A 524 -38.41 18.09 7.28
CA GLY A 524 -37.42 18.37 6.24
C GLY A 524 -37.30 19.85 5.85
N THR A 525 -38.13 20.73 6.41
CA THR A 525 -38.09 22.16 6.12
C THR A 525 -36.95 22.87 6.83
N ASP A 526 -36.66 24.10 6.40
CA ASP A 526 -35.64 24.97 7.03
C ASP A 526 -34.26 24.30 7.11
N ARG A 527 -33.86 23.64 6.01
CA ARG A 527 -32.52 23.06 5.83
C ARG A 527 -31.46 24.16 5.83
N ARG A 528 -30.37 23.96 6.58
CA ARG A 528 -29.27 24.92 6.73
C ARG A 528 -27.93 24.21 6.66
N VAL A 529 -26.96 24.83 6.00
CA VAL A 529 -25.56 24.37 5.99
C VAL A 529 -24.77 25.19 7.01
N HIS A 530 -24.08 24.53 7.95
CA HIS A 530 -23.39 25.21 9.06
C HIS A 530 -21.91 25.38 8.80
N VAL A 531 -21.21 24.29 8.47
CA VAL A 531 -19.75 24.33 8.28
C VAL A 531 -19.27 23.12 7.46
N LYS A 532 -18.34 23.36 6.55
CA LYS A 532 -17.50 22.33 5.91
C LYS A 532 -16.09 22.42 6.50
N LEU A 533 -15.57 21.29 6.99
CA LEU A 533 -14.20 21.21 7.50
C LEU A 533 -13.33 20.44 6.51
N THR A 534 -12.15 20.98 6.21
CA THR A 534 -11.19 20.36 5.30
C THR A 534 -9.83 20.15 5.98
N GLY A 535 -9.19 19.03 5.69
CA GLY A 535 -7.85 18.67 6.12
C GLY A 535 -6.77 19.10 5.14
N PHE A 536 -5.70 18.33 5.13
CA PHE A 536 -4.54 18.51 4.24
C PHE A 536 -4.96 18.40 2.77
N THR A 537 -4.24 19.08 1.90
CA THR A 537 -4.37 18.95 0.44
C THR A 537 -3.21 18.10 -0.05
N VAL A 538 -3.53 16.95 -0.64
CA VAL A 538 -2.54 16.10 -1.29
C VAL A 538 -1.71 16.93 -2.26
N ASN A 539 -0.39 16.72 -2.27
CA ASN A 539 0.51 17.47 -3.15
C ASN A 539 0.46 16.95 -4.59
N SER A 540 -0.72 17.03 -5.22
CA SER A 540 -0.97 16.59 -6.59
C SER A 540 -1.64 17.70 -7.40
N PRO A 541 -1.39 17.82 -8.72
CA PRO A 541 -1.98 18.88 -9.54
C PRO A 541 -3.51 18.82 -9.54
N GLY A 542 -4.16 19.90 -9.12
CA GLY A 542 -5.62 20.00 -9.08
C GLY A 542 -6.28 19.24 -7.91
N ALA A 543 -5.50 18.73 -6.96
CA ALA A 543 -6.05 18.10 -5.76
C ALA A 543 -6.83 19.11 -4.92
N GLU A 544 -8.03 18.73 -4.53
CA GLU A 544 -8.82 19.45 -3.54
C GLU A 544 -8.39 19.04 -2.12
N PRO A 545 -8.58 19.89 -1.10
CA PRO A 545 -8.35 19.51 0.29
C PRO A 545 -9.23 18.31 0.70
N ASN A 546 -8.67 17.37 1.47
CA ASN A 546 -9.45 16.27 2.03
C ASN A 546 -10.61 16.82 2.86
N THR A 547 -11.80 16.26 2.72
CA THR A 547 -12.94 16.62 3.57
C THR A 547 -12.91 15.85 4.88
N ALA A 548 -13.65 16.32 5.88
CA ALA A 548 -13.90 15.50 7.07
C ALA A 548 -14.63 14.19 6.71
N ASP A 549 -14.44 13.17 7.53
CA ASP A 549 -15.16 11.89 7.45
C ASP A 549 -16.49 11.95 8.22
N GLU A 550 -16.51 12.74 9.32
CA GLU A 550 -17.68 12.95 10.16
C GLU A 550 -17.58 14.32 10.85
N ILE A 551 -18.71 15.01 11.05
CA ILE A 551 -18.79 16.23 11.86
C ILE A 551 -19.99 16.13 12.82
N LEU A 552 -19.74 16.36 14.12
CA LEU A 552 -20.77 16.33 15.16
C LEU A 552 -20.84 17.66 15.91
N VAL A 553 -22.02 18.25 15.95
CA VAL A 553 -22.29 19.48 16.70
C VAL A 553 -22.25 19.23 18.20
N ALA A 554 -21.63 20.16 18.93
CA ALA A 554 -21.68 20.17 20.38
C ALA A 554 -23.11 20.51 20.87
N PRO A 555 -23.48 20.10 22.10
CA PRO A 555 -24.76 20.46 22.70
C PRO A 555 -25.04 21.98 22.76
N ASP A 556 -24.00 22.81 22.77
CA ASP A 556 -24.08 24.28 22.80
C ASP A 556 -24.06 24.95 21.41
N THR A 557 -23.96 24.19 20.31
CA THR A 557 -23.96 24.65 18.90
C THR A 557 -22.83 25.57 18.45
N GLY A 558 -22.01 26.12 19.34
CA GLY A 558 -20.88 26.99 18.97
C GLY A 558 -19.62 26.22 18.57
N ARG A 559 -19.61 24.89 18.72
CA ARG A 559 -18.45 24.03 18.52
C ARG A 559 -18.85 22.75 17.79
N VAL A 560 -17.90 22.17 17.07
CA VAL A 560 -18.01 20.85 16.44
C VAL A 560 -16.78 20.02 16.74
N ILE A 561 -16.96 18.70 16.82
CA ILE A 561 -15.86 17.75 16.63
C ILE A 561 -15.94 17.16 15.23
N ALA A 562 -14.78 16.80 14.70
CA ALA A 562 -14.69 16.15 13.41
C ALA A 562 -13.65 15.05 13.41
N LEU A 563 -13.93 14.00 12.64
CA LEU A 563 -12.94 13.02 12.24
C LEU A 563 -12.41 13.45 10.88
N VAL A 564 -11.10 13.65 10.76
CA VAL A 564 -10.44 13.99 9.50
C VAL A 564 -9.15 13.19 9.43
N ASN A 565 -8.99 12.34 8.41
CA ASN A 565 -7.77 11.57 8.18
C ASN A 565 -7.38 10.75 9.44
N ASN A 566 -8.33 10.00 10.02
CA ASN A 566 -8.18 9.22 11.26
C ASN A 566 -7.95 10.00 12.57
N TYR A 567 -7.90 11.33 12.53
CA TYR A 567 -7.63 12.16 13.70
C TYR A 567 -8.86 12.95 14.14
N VAL A 568 -9.01 13.10 15.45
CA VAL A 568 -10.12 13.84 16.05
C VAL A 568 -9.73 15.30 16.23
N TYR A 569 -10.55 16.20 15.70
CA TYR A 569 -10.40 17.64 15.81
C TYR A 569 -11.57 18.25 16.57
N LEU A 570 -11.33 19.38 17.24
CA LEU A 570 -12.37 20.29 17.72
C LEU A 570 -12.21 21.61 16.99
N ALA A 571 -13.31 22.16 16.47
CA ALA A 571 -13.34 23.47 15.82
C ALA A 571 -14.50 24.32 16.36
N THR A 572 -14.30 25.64 16.30
CA THR A 572 -15.33 26.64 16.61
C THR A 572 -16.14 26.92 15.35
N VAL A 573 -17.46 27.01 15.50
CA VAL A 573 -18.37 27.37 14.41
C VAL A 573 -18.90 28.78 14.64
N PRO A 574 -18.45 29.77 13.86
CA PRO A 574 -18.91 31.14 13.97
C PRO A 574 -20.29 31.33 13.31
N MET A 575 -21.04 32.35 13.73
CA MET A 575 -22.22 32.83 13.01
C MET A 575 -21.81 33.93 12.03
N THR A 576 -21.69 33.62 10.74
CA THR A 576 -21.19 34.58 9.72
C THR A 576 -22.25 35.06 8.74
N GLY A 577 -23.41 34.39 8.66
CA GLY A 577 -24.43 34.63 7.64
C GLY A 577 -24.06 34.14 6.23
N GLN A 578 -22.80 33.73 5.99
CA GLN A 578 -22.36 33.09 4.75
C GLN A 578 -22.62 31.58 4.81
N GLN A 579 -23.11 30.98 3.72
CA GLN A 579 -23.27 29.53 3.59
C GLN A 579 -22.86 29.05 2.19
N PRO A 580 -22.07 27.96 2.07
CA PRO A 580 -21.44 27.20 3.16
C PRO A 580 -20.17 27.89 3.69
N LEU A 581 -19.97 27.89 5.01
CA LEU A 581 -18.71 28.30 5.63
C LEU A 581 -17.70 27.14 5.55
N THR A 582 -16.58 27.33 4.86
CA THR A 582 -15.50 26.32 4.81
C THR A 582 -14.33 26.74 5.70
N ILE A 583 -13.86 25.84 6.57
CA ILE A 583 -12.71 26.07 7.45
C ILE A 583 -11.68 24.96 7.22
N SER A 584 -10.48 25.35 6.80
CA SER A 584 -9.34 24.43 6.77
C SER A 584 -8.77 24.23 8.17
N ILE A 585 -8.59 22.97 8.55
CA ILE A 585 -8.00 22.52 9.81
C ILE A 585 -6.72 21.69 9.56
N ALA A 586 -6.16 21.73 8.35
CA ALA A 586 -4.89 21.10 7.99
C ALA A 586 -3.78 21.48 8.98
N ASP A 587 -3.69 22.77 9.30
CA ASP A 587 -2.91 23.30 10.40
C ASP A 587 -3.82 24.05 11.38
N PRO A 588 -4.21 23.42 12.51
CA PRO A 588 -5.07 24.06 13.50
C PRO A 588 -4.51 25.36 14.09
N ALA A 589 -3.19 25.59 14.02
CA ALA A 589 -2.57 26.81 14.54
C ALA A 589 -2.84 28.04 13.67
N THR A 590 -3.10 27.83 12.37
CA THR A 590 -3.35 28.90 11.38
C THR A 590 -4.78 28.90 10.83
N ALA A 591 -5.65 28.00 11.33
CA ALA A 591 -7.06 27.96 10.98
C ALA A 591 -7.78 29.29 11.26
N ALA A 592 -8.72 29.65 10.37
CA ALA A 592 -9.46 30.93 10.43
C ALA A 592 -10.28 31.13 11.71
N PHE A 593 -10.66 30.04 12.38
CA PHE A 593 -11.34 30.03 13.67
C PHE A 593 -10.63 29.04 14.60
N PRO A 594 -10.76 29.21 15.94
CA PRO A 594 -10.05 28.34 16.88
C PRO A 594 -10.35 26.85 16.61
N ALA A 595 -9.31 26.12 16.25
CA ALA A 595 -9.32 24.69 16.02
C ALA A 595 -8.20 24.00 16.82
N ARG A 596 -8.37 22.69 17.09
CA ARG A 596 -7.35 21.87 17.74
C ARG A 596 -7.43 20.41 17.30
N LYS A 597 -6.28 19.79 17.08
CA LYS A 597 -6.14 18.33 17.00
C LYS A 597 -6.14 17.75 18.42
N LEU A 598 -7.08 16.86 18.74
CA LEU A 598 -7.25 16.27 20.08
C LEU A 598 -6.42 15.00 20.27
N THR A 599 -6.22 14.24 19.19
CA THR A 599 -5.59 12.91 19.23
C THR A 599 -4.19 12.93 18.64
N ARG A 600 -3.29 12.16 19.27
CA ARG A 600 -1.93 11.93 18.76
C ARG A 600 -1.79 10.67 17.90
N VAL A 601 -2.57 9.63 18.20
CA VAL A 601 -2.50 8.32 17.53
C VAL A 601 -3.65 8.13 16.54
N GLY A 602 -4.78 8.81 16.77
CA GLY A 602 -6.00 8.71 15.98
C GLY A 602 -7.21 8.42 16.88
N GLY A 603 -8.38 8.23 16.28
CA GLY A 603 -9.60 7.81 16.96
C GLY A 603 -10.74 7.54 15.98
N ASP A 604 -11.61 6.62 16.35
CA ASP A 604 -12.82 6.20 15.65
C ASP A 604 -14.06 6.47 16.51
N PHE A 605 -15.25 6.46 15.91
CA PHE A 605 -16.54 6.52 16.63
C PHE A 605 -16.62 7.70 17.63
N ILE A 606 -16.45 8.91 17.12
CA ILE A 606 -16.39 10.12 17.94
C ILE A 606 -17.74 10.48 18.57
N GLY A 607 -17.72 11.16 19.72
CA GLY A 607 -18.92 11.56 20.44
C GLY A 607 -18.71 12.68 21.46
N TRP A 608 -19.83 13.14 22.01
CA TRP A 608 -19.90 14.18 23.04
C TRP A 608 -20.49 13.62 24.33
N THR A 609 -20.03 14.11 25.48
CA THR A 609 -20.83 14.01 26.70
C THR A 609 -22.08 14.90 26.59
N ALA A 610 -23.18 14.50 27.23
CA ALA A 610 -24.46 15.22 27.15
C ALA A 610 -24.37 16.69 27.59
N ASP A 611 -23.44 17.00 28.50
CA ASP A 611 -23.18 18.36 28.98
C ASP A 611 -22.27 19.20 28.03
N GLY A 612 -21.64 18.58 27.03
CA GLY A 612 -20.73 19.22 26.09
C GLY A 612 -19.36 19.58 26.66
N LYS A 613 -18.99 19.01 27.82
CA LYS A 613 -17.72 19.31 28.51
C LYS A 613 -16.58 18.37 28.14
N ALA A 614 -16.87 17.20 27.59
CA ALA A 614 -15.87 16.25 27.14
C ALA A 614 -16.19 15.63 25.78
N VAL A 615 -15.14 15.26 25.06
CA VAL A 615 -15.19 14.54 23.78
C VAL A 615 -14.83 13.08 24.03
N THR A 616 -15.46 12.15 23.32
CA THR A 616 -15.18 10.71 23.41
C THR A 616 -14.81 10.15 22.05
N TRP A 617 -14.06 9.05 22.06
CA TRP A 617 -13.80 8.23 20.89
C TRP A 617 -13.37 6.83 21.34
N SER A 618 -13.43 5.89 20.42
CA SER A 618 -12.84 4.57 20.54
C SER A 618 -11.62 4.43 19.63
N LEU A 619 -10.72 3.49 19.91
CA LEU A 619 -9.65 3.13 18.98
C LEU A 619 -9.26 1.69 19.25
N GLY A 620 -9.48 0.80 18.28
CA GLY A 620 -9.48 -0.64 18.54
C GLY A 620 -10.48 -0.97 19.66
N ARG A 621 -10.03 -1.67 20.71
CA ARG A 621 -10.84 -2.01 21.89
C ARG A 621 -10.79 -0.97 23.02
N SER A 622 -10.11 0.15 22.80
CA SER A 622 -9.94 1.19 23.82
C SER A 622 -11.03 2.26 23.69
N PHE A 623 -11.45 2.81 24.82
CA PHE A 623 -12.35 3.96 24.92
C PHE A 623 -11.66 5.11 25.66
N PHE A 624 -11.91 6.33 25.20
CA PHE A 624 -11.30 7.55 25.70
C PHE A 624 -12.35 8.62 26.03
N ARG A 625 -12.08 9.39 27.09
CA ARG A 625 -12.84 10.58 27.46
C ARG A 625 -11.88 11.74 27.68
N TYR A 626 -11.96 12.75 26.80
CA TYR A 626 -11.12 13.95 26.80
C TYR A 626 -11.85 15.11 27.44
N ASP A 627 -11.45 15.46 28.68
CA ASP A 627 -12.00 16.59 29.41
C ASP A 627 -11.44 17.93 28.91
N LEU A 628 -12.31 18.79 28.39
CA LEU A 628 -11.87 20.02 27.72
C LEU A 628 -11.31 21.05 28.70
N ALA A 629 -11.88 21.16 29.91
CA ALA A 629 -11.44 22.13 30.91
C ALA A 629 -10.05 21.79 31.47
N THR A 630 -9.81 20.51 31.73
CA THR A 630 -8.50 19.97 32.13
C THR A 630 -7.48 20.20 31.03
N ALA A 631 -7.82 19.89 29.78
CA ALA A 631 -6.97 20.12 28.63
C ALA A 631 -6.58 21.60 28.48
N ASP A 632 -7.54 22.51 28.60
CA ASP A 632 -7.31 23.95 28.48
C ASP A 632 -6.42 24.48 29.63
N SER A 633 -6.62 23.96 30.83
CA SER A 633 -5.81 24.31 32.01
C SER A 633 -4.35 23.86 31.83
N LEU A 634 -4.13 22.61 31.42
CA LEU A 634 -2.80 22.07 31.14
C LEU A 634 -2.12 22.79 29.97
N ARG A 635 -2.89 23.16 28.93
CA ARG A 635 -2.36 23.95 27.81
C ARG A 635 -1.86 25.32 28.27
N LYS A 636 -2.61 26.03 29.12
CA LYS A 636 -2.16 27.32 29.67
C LYS A 636 -0.85 27.17 30.46
N VAL A 637 -0.73 26.12 31.27
CA VAL A 637 0.51 25.78 31.99
C VAL A 637 1.65 25.50 31.00
N LYS A 638 1.39 24.72 29.95
CA LYS A 638 2.39 24.41 28.92
C LYS A 638 2.86 25.66 28.18
N VAL A 639 1.94 26.51 27.71
CA VAL A 639 2.28 27.77 27.03
C VAL A 639 3.13 28.66 27.93
N SER A 640 2.79 28.77 29.21
CA SER A 640 3.60 29.50 30.19
C SER A 640 5.01 28.91 30.32
N ALA A 641 5.13 27.58 30.42
CA ALA A 641 6.41 26.88 30.50
C ALA A 641 7.25 27.01 29.21
N ASP A 642 6.62 26.92 28.04
CA ASP A 642 7.27 27.07 26.73
C ASP A 642 7.80 28.50 26.55
N SER A 643 7.01 29.51 26.94
CA SER A 643 7.44 30.92 26.93
C SER A 643 8.61 31.15 27.90
N ALA A 644 8.53 30.63 29.13
CA ALA A 644 9.63 30.71 30.09
C ALA A 644 10.90 30.02 29.57
N ARG A 645 10.77 28.88 28.90
CA ARG A 645 11.88 28.21 28.20
C ARG A 645 12.44 29.09 27.08
N ALA A 646 11.60 29.65 26.22
CA ALA A 646 12.03 30.48 25.10
C ALA A 646 12.80 31.72 25.57
N ASP A 647 12.29 32.38 26.61
CA ASP A 647 12.96 33.52 27.26
C ASP A 647 14.30 33.10 27.89
N SER A 648 14.34 31.94 28.56
CA SER A 648 15.58 31.38 29.14
C SER A 648 16.63 31.05 28.06
N LEU A 649 16.20 30.46 26.94
CA LEU A 649 17.08 30.18 25.79
C LEU A 649 17.60 31.47 25.14
N LYS A 650 16.76 32.51 25.05
CA LYS A 650 17.13 33.82 24.52
C LYS A 650 18.14 34.54 25.43
N GLN A 651 18.01 34.40 26.75
CA GLN A 651 18.94 34.97 27.74
C GLN A 651 20.30 34.26 27.77
N LEU A 652 20.37 32.95 27.47
CA LEU A 652 21.62 32.18 27.48
C LEU A 652 22.62 32.59 26.39
N GLY A 653 22.16 33.23 25.29
CA GLY A 653 23.01 33.68 24.18
C GLY A 653 23.74 32.55 23.45
N ALA A 654 24.55 32.91 22.44
CA ALA A 654 25.26 31.92 21.61
C ALA A 654 26.35 31.14 22.39
N ALA A 655 26.90 31.73 23.46
CA ALA A 655 28.06 31.25 24.20
C ALA A 655 27.77 30.12 25.23
N ALA A 656 26.51 29.81 25.52
CA ALA A 656 26.19 28.72 26.46
C ALA A 656 26.51 27.34 25.88
N ASP A 657 27.06 26.46 26.72
CA ASP A 657 27.43 25.09 26.36
C ASP A 657 26.21 24.21 26.03
N SER A 658 26.47 23.09 25.32
CA SER A 658 25.43 22.17 24.84
C SER A 658 24.66 21.48 25.97
N ALA A 659 25.28 21.27 27.13
CA ALA A 659 24.64 20.62 28.27
C ALA A 659 23.64 21.56 28.98
N THR A 660 23.99 22.85 29.11
CA THR A 660 23.15 23.90 29.68
C THR A 660 21.98 24.20 28.76
N LYS A 661 22.21 24.30 27.45
CA LYS A 661 21.14 24.40 26.45
C LYS A 661 20.21 23.19 26.51
N ALA A 662 20.73 21.96 26.57
CA ALA A 662 19.92 20.75 26.69
C ALA A 662 19.10 20.69 27.99
N ARG A 663 19.64 21.19 29.12
CA ARG A 663 18.93 21.28 30.39
C ARG A 663 17.79 22.29 30.34
N VAL A 664 18.00 23.47 29.75
CA VAL A 664 16.92 24.45 29.53
C VAL A 664 15.89 23.93 28.52
N ASP A 665 16.34 23.21 27.49
CA ASP A 665 15.47 22.52 26.55
C ASP A 665 14.57 21.49 27.25
N SER A 666 15.10 20.79 28.27
CA SER A 666 14.33 19.79 28.99
C SER A 666 13.16 20.35 29.83
N LEU A 667 13.11 21.66 30.06
CA LEU A 667 12.07 22.32 30.89
C LEU A 667 10.67 22.38 30.23
N ALA A 668 10.55 22.19 28.91
CA ALA A 668 9.27 22.28 28.17
C ALA A 668 8.61 20.93 27.84
N LYS A 669 8.96 19.85 28.55
CA LYS A 669 8.39 18.51 28.33
C LYS A 669 7.08 18.24 29.09
N ALA A 670 6.24 19.25 29.34
CA ALA A 670 4.87 18.94 29.75
C ALA A 670 4.14 18.33 28.54
N PRO A 671 3.73 17.05 28.58
CA PRO A 671 3.03 16.44 27.46
C PRO A 671 1.72 17.19 27.21
N ALA A 672 1.27 17.21 25.94
CA ALA A 672 -0.10 17.58 25.64
C ALA A 672 -1.04 16.69 26.48
N TYR A 673 -2.20 17.21 26.89
CA TYR A 673 -3.16 16.41 27.64
C TYR A 673 -3.56 15.16 26.85
N GLU A 674 -3.22 14.00 27.39
CA GLU A 674 -3.63 12.69 26.89
C GLU A 674 -4.72 12.15 27.82
N PRO A 675 -5.91 11.81 27.31
CA PRO A 675 -6.99 11.31 28.15
C PRO A 675 -6.66 9.91 28.65
N PRO A 676 -7.20 9.50 29.82
CA PRO A 676 -7.05 8.13 30.30
C PRO A 676 -7.56 7.11 29.27
N ARG A 677 -6.72 6.13 28.93
CA ARG A 677 -7.09 4.97 28.12
C ARG A 677 -7.86 3.98 28.96
N ARG A 678 -8.95 3.43 28.43
CA ARG A 678 -9.69 2.32 29.03
C ARG A 678 -9.90 1.19 28.03
N ASP A 679 -9.33 0.02 28.29
CA ASP A 679 -9.51 -1.15 27.43
C ASP A 679 -10.77 -1.93 27.82
N LEU A 680 -11.63 -2.15 26.82
CA LEU A 680 -12.86 -2.94 26.96
C LEU A 680 -12.53 -4.38 26.54
N THR A 681 -12.36 -5.27 27.52
CA THR A 681 -11.92 -6.65 27.25
C THR A 681 -13.11 -7.60 27.18
N ILE A 682 -13.36 -8.17 26.00
CA ILE A 682 -14.34 -9.22 25.75
C ILE A 682 -13.58 -10.45 25.27
N ARG A 683 -13.76 -11.59 25.95
CA ARG A 683 -13.13 -12.88 25.59
C ARG A 683 -14.15 -13.81 24.97
N ILE A 684 -13.80 -14.43 23.86
CA ILE A 684 -14.63 -15.38 23.11
C ILE A 684 -13.81 -16.66 22.87
N PRO A 685 -14.39 -17.85 23.06
CA PRO A 685 -13.72 -19.09 22.71
C PRO A 685 -13.35 -19.11 21.22
N ARG A 686 -12.12 -19.51 20.90
CA ARG A 686 -11.67 -19.73 19.54
C ARG A 686 -12.33 -20.97 18.93
N ASP A 687 -12.68 -20.92 17.64
CA ASP A 687 -13.19 -22.12 16.96
C ASP A 687 -12.06 -23.12 16.73
N VAL A 688 -12.12 -24.27 17.40
CA VAL A 688 -11.19 -25.38 17.24
C VAL A 688 -11.99 -26.67 17.02
N PRO A 689 -11.95 -27.28 15.83
CA PRO A 689 -12.61 -28.58 15.60
C PRO A 689 -11.98 -29.66 16.49
N ARG A 690 -12.79 -30.68 16.81
CA ARG A 690 -12.38 -31.80 17.67
C ARG A 690 -12.51 -33.13 16.96
N GLY A 691 -11.56 -34.02 17.21
CA GLY A 691 -11.54 -35.39 16.69
C GLY A 691 -10.31 -35.69 15.82
N THR A 692 -10.23 -36.90 15.27
CA THR A 692 -9.11 -37.33 14.41
C THR A 692 -9.60 -37.77 13.03
N VAL A 693 -8.90 -37.34 11.97
CA VAL A 693 -9.11 -37.76 10.58
C VAL A 693 -7.78 -38.15 9.93
N ALA A 694 -7.80 -39.18 9.09
CA ALA A 694 -6.68 -39.62 8.28
C ALA A 694 -7.06 -39.59 6.79
N LEU A 695 -6.25 -38.92 5.97
CA LEU A 695 -6.34 -38.96 4.51
C LEU A 695 -5.24 -39.91 4.00
N THR A 696 -5.62 -40.97 3.30
CA THR A 696 -4.69 -42.06 2.91
C THR A 696 -4.58 -42.21 1.40
N GLY A 697 -3.40 -42.54 0.89
CA GLY A 697 -3.17 -42.92 -0.52
C GLY A 697 -2.88 -41.76 -1.48
N ALA A 698 -2.77 -40.51 -0.99
CA ALA A 698 -2.55 -39.34 -1.85
C ALA A 698 -1.06 -39.08 -2.13
N ARG A 699 -0.76 -38.35 -3.21
CA ARG A 699 0.55 -37.72 -3.40
C ARG A 699 0.66 -36.53 -2.47
N LEU A 700 1.63 -36.51 -1.56
CA LEU A 700 1.83 -35.39 -0.62
C LEU A 700 2.99 -34.53 -1.10
N VAL A 701 2.73 -33.27 -1.44
CA VAL A 701 3.77 -32.26 -1.75
C VAL A 701 4.02 -31.47 -0.46
N THR A 702 5.11 -31.77 0.25
CA THR A 702 5.22 -31.39 1.67
C THR A 702 5.69 -29.95 1.88
N MET A 703 6.37 -29.37 0.88
CA MET A 703 7.15 -28.12 0.95
C MET A 703 8.39 -28.19 1.85
N ARG A 704 8.77 -29.37 2.35
CA ARG A 704 10.08 -29.60 2.97
C ARG A 704 11.12 -29.85 1.87
N GLY A 705 11.74 -28.77 1.40
CA GLY A 705 12.57 -28.84 0.19
C GLY A 705 11.72 -29.16 -1.04
N ASP A 706 12.15 -30.14 -1.83
CA ASP A 706 11.44 -30.67 -3.01
C ASP A 706 10.78 -32.06 -2.73
N GLU A 707 10.53 -32.38 -1.45
CA GLU A 707 10.01 -33.69 -1.05
C GLU A 707 8.55 -33.93 -1.51
N VAL A 708 8.36 -35.07 -2.17
CA VAL A 708 7.06 -35.60 -2.58
C VAL A 708 6.93 -37.03 -2.08
N ILE A 709 5.83 -37.33 -1.37
CA ILE A 709 5.51 -38.69 -0.88
C ILE A 709 4.37 -39.26 -1.72
N GLU A 710 4.67 -40.23 -2.57
CA GLU A 710 3.64 -40.93 -3.35
C GLU A 710 2.88 -41.93 -2.47
N GLY A 711 1.54 -41.98 -2.62
CA GLY A 711 0.68 -42.91 -1.86
C GLY A 711 0.70 -42.69 -0.34
N GLY A 712 1.00 -41.48 0.12
CA GLY A 712 1.21 -41.14 1.51
C GLY A 712 -0.07 -41.04 2.35
N THR A 713 0.13 -40.96 3.66
CA THR A 713 -0.91 -40.75 4.67
C THR A 713 -0.62 -39.48 5.46
N ILE A 714 -1.65 -38.67 5.69
CA ILE A 714 -1.64 -37.55 6.64
C ILE A 714 -2.70 -37.77 7.73
N VAL A 715 -2.30 -37.60 8.99
CA VAL A 715 -3.20 -37.71 10.15
C VAL A 715 -3.31 -36.35 10.83
N ILE A 716 -4.55 -35.94 11.07
CA ILE A 716 -4.90 -34.68 11.74
C ILE A 716 -5.68 -34.99 13.01
N THR A 717 -5.28 -34.38 14.12
CA THR A 717 -6.02 -34.41 15.39
C THR A 717 -6.37 -32.99 15.78
N ASP A 718 -7.65 -32.77 16.06
CA ASP A 718 -8.27 -31.47 16.25
C ASP A 718 -7.98 -30.55 15.04
N ASN A 719 -7.10 -29.56 15.22
CA ASN A 719 -6.69 -28.63 14.16
C ASN A 719 -5.21 -28.73 13.78
N ARG A 720 -4.49 -29.76 14.22
CA ARG A 720 -3.06 -29.92 13.94
C ARG A 720 -2.73 -31.24 13.24
N ILE A 721 -1.76 -31.16 12.34
CA ILE A 721 -1.15 -32.32 11.68
C ILE A 721 -0.34 -33.07 12.74
N THR A 722 -0.57 -34.37 12.89
CA THR A 722 0.15 -35.22 13.84
C THR A 722 1.09 -36.21 13.16
N CYS A 723 0.85 -36.55 11.90
CA CYS A 723 1.75 -37.38 11.10
C CYS A 723 1.63 -37.08 9.61
N VAL A 724 2.77 -37.08 8.90
CA VAL A 724 2.90 -37.01 7.44
C VAL A 724 4.00 -37.99 7.04
N ALA A 725 3.64 -39.08 6.36
CA ALA A 725 4.58 -40.13 5.95
C ALA A 725 3.97 -41.01 4.85
N ALA A 726 4.76 -41.92 4.27
CA ALA A 726 4.23 -42.98 3.40
C ALA A 726 3.12 -43.78 4.14
N THR A 727 3.36 -44.11 5.41
CA THR A 727 2.38 -44.75 6.29
C THR A 727 2.41 -44.07 7.66
N CYS A 728 1.24 -43.72 8.19
CA CYS A 728 1.09 -43.16 9.53
C CYS A 728 0.33 -44.10 10.47
N PRO A 729 0.63 -44.10 11.78
CA PRO A 729 -0.24 -44.73 12.75
C PRO A 729 -1.58 -43.99 12.79
N VAL A 730 -2.67 -44.69 12.45
CA VAL A 730 -4.03 -44.13 12.50
C VAL A 730 -4.68 -44.52 13.83
N PRO A 731 -5.01 -43.56 14.72
CA PRO A 731 -5.64 -43.86 15.99
C PRO A 731 -6.99 -44.58 15.82
N ALA A 732 -7.32 -45.47 16.76
CA ALA A 732 -8.62 -46.14 16.78
C ALA A 732 -9.76 -45.09 16.91
N GLY A 733 -10.78 -45.20 16.05
CA GLY A 733 -11.89 -44.25 15.99
C GLY A 733 -11.65 -43.01 15.13
N ALA A 734 -10.46 -42.84 14.54
CA ALA A 734 -10.22 -41.80 13.54
C ALA A 734 -11.08 -42.03 12.29
N LYS A 735 -11.59 -40.94 11.71
CA LYS A 735 -12.25 -40.99 10.39
C LYS A 735 -11.18 -41.23 9.33
N VAL A 736 -11.30 -42.30 8.56
CA VAL A 736 -10.43 -42.55 7.40
C VAL A 736 -11.14 -42.10 6.13
N ILE A 737 -10.44 -41.34 5.29
CA ILE A 737 -10.89 -40.88 3.97
C ILE A 737 -9.85 -41.34 2.96
N ASP A 738 -10.29 -42.12 1.98
CA ASP A 738 -9.45 -42.53 0.86
C ASP A 738 -9.25 -41.34 -0.09
N ALA A 739 -7.99 -40.93 -0.22
CA ALA A 739 -7.53 -39.87 -1.09
C ALA A 739 -6.62 -40.41 -2.21
N SER A 740 -6.74 -41.72 -2.52
CA SER A 740 -6.01 -42.32 -3.63
C SER A 740 -6.28 -41.59 -4.95
N GLY A 741 -5.22 -41.37 -5.72
CA GLY A 741 -5.28 -40.67 -7.01
C GLY A 741 -5.33 -39.14 -6.92
N THR A 742 -5.34 -38.53 -5.73
CA THR A 742 -5.29 -37.07 -5.55
C THR A 742 -3.89 -36.58 -5.22
N THR A 743 -3.71 -35.26 -5.27
CA THR A 743 -2.52 -34.57 -4.73
C THR A 743 -2.91 -33.69 -3.55
N ILE A 744 -2.11 -33.71 -2.48
CA ILE A 744 -2.27 -32.88 -1.30
C ILE A 744 -1.12 -31.88 -1.20
N THR A 745 -1.47 -30.61 -1.05
CA THR A 745 -0.53 -29.51 -0.77
C THR A 745 -0.95 -28.79 0.52
N PRO A 746 -0.07 -27.97 1.13
CA PRO A 746 -0.53 -26.98 2.11
C PRO A 746 -1.56 -26.02 1.50
N GLY A 747 -2.39 -25.42 2.36
CA GLY A 747 -3.32 -24.37 1.98
C GLY A 747 -2.61 -23.14 1.43
N PHE A 748 -3.21 -22.47 0.45
CA PHE A 748 -2.61 -21.28 -0.16
C PHE A 748 -2.67 -20.08 0.78
N VAL A 749 -1.62 -19.26 0.72
CA VAL A 749 -1.40 -18.05 1.51
C VAL A 749 -1.26 -16.86 0.56
N ASP A 750 -2.36 -16.16 0.31
CA ASP A 750 -2.37 -14.95 -0.50
C ASP A 750 -2.06 -13.74 0.40
N ILE A 751 -0.86 -13.17 0.26
CA ILE A 751 -0.45 -12.05 1.11
C ILE A 751 -0.85 -10.68 0.56
N HIS A 752 -1.54 -10.62 -0.57
CA HIS A 752 -1.98 -9.36 -1.17
C HIS A 752 -3.38 -9.53 -1.76
N ALA A 753 -4.42 -9.67 -0.94
CA ALA A 753 -5.72 -10.19 -1.41
C ALA A 753 -6.85 -9.15 -1.61
N HIS A 754 -6.77 -7.94 -1.03
CA HIS A 754 -7.82 -6.89 -1.04
C HIS A 754 -9.30 -7.37 -1.09
N PRO A 755 -9.75 -8.22 -0.16
CA PRO A 755 -11.12 -8.75 -0.17
C PRO A 755 -12.18 -7.74 0.29
N TRP A 756 -11.83 -6.49 0.63
CA TRP A 756 -12.71 -5.37 0.98
C TRP A 756 -14.18 -5.71 1.26
N PRO A 757 -14.51 -6.31 2.41
CA PRO A 757 -15.89 -6.57 2.79
C PRO A 757 -16.60 -5.24 3.04
N ALA A 758 -17.93 -5.24 3.04
CA ALA A 758 -18.65 -3.99 3.22
C ALA A 758 -18.46 -3.37 4.62
N TRP A 759 -18.33 -2.04 4.64
CA TRP A 759 -17.98 -1.21 5.79
C TRP A 759 -19.20 -0.72 6.57
N GLY A 760 -19.00 -0.31 7.83
CA GLY A 760 -20.05 0.23 8.69
C GLY A 760 -20.91 -0.85 9.33
N VAL A 761 -22.09 -1.13 8.75
CA VAL A 761 -22.92 -2.26 9.20
C VAL A 761 -22.37 -3.54 8.62
N HIS A 762 -22.07 -4.59 9.40
CA HIS A 762 -21.36 -5.77 8.86
C HIS A 762 -22.31 -6.82 8.25
N GLN A 763 -21.82 -7.56 7.25
CA GLN A 763 -22.57 -8.65 6.63
C GLN A 763 -22.57 -9.93 7.47
N THR A 764 -23.64 -10.72 7.38
CA THR A 764 -23.73 -12.03 8.06
C THR A 764 -22.93 -13.14 7.39
N GLN A 765 -22.52 -12.95 6.13
CA GLN A 765 -21.55 -13.77 5.43
C GLN A 765 -20.96 -12.93 4.28
N VAL A 766 -19.64 -12.98 4.12
CA VAL A 766 -18.91 -12.26 3.06
C VAL A 766 -18.65 -13.23 1.92
N TRP A 767 -19.10 -12.90 0.70
CA TRP A 767 -18.95 -13.80 -0.46
C TRP A 767 -17.49 -13.95 -0.89
N LYS A 768 -16.70 -12.88 -0.81
CA LYS A 768 -15.26 -12.85 -1.11
C LYS A 768 -14.48 -13.86 -0.27
N TYR A 769 -14.84 -14.00 1.01
CA TYR A 769 -14.25 -15.01 1.90
C TYR A 769 -14.62 -16.44 1.53
N LEU A 770 -15.86 -16.66 1.05
CA LEU A 770 -16.28 -17.97 0.55
C LEU A 770 -15.56 -18.32 -0.76
N ALA A 771 -15.47 -17.38 -1.69
CA ALA A 771 -14.78 -17.58 -2.96
C ALA A 771 -13.31 -17.95 -2.72
N ASN A 772 -12.58 -17.13 -1.95
CA ASN A 772 -11.19 -17.41 -1.59
C ASN A 772 -11.02 -18.80 -0.94
N LEU A 773 -11.85 -19.15 0.04
CA LEU A 773 -11.76 -20.46 0.68
C LEU A 773 -12.09 -21.62 -0.29
N ALA A 774 -13.10 -21.48 -1.15
CA ALA A 774 -13.48 -22.51 -2.13
C ALA A 774 -12.38 -22.75 -3.17
N TYR A 775 -11.57 -21.74 -3.45
CA TYR A 775 -10.39 -21.81 -4.31
C TYR A 775 -9.10 -22.14 -3.53
N GLY A 776 -9.21 -22.58 -2.26
CA GLY A 776 -8.06 -23.12 -1.53
C GLY A 776 -7.14 -22.09 -0.90
N ILE A 777 -7.52 -20.81 -0.92
CA ILE A 777 -6.87 -19.79 -0.11
C ILE A 777 -7.36 -19.99 1.33
N THR A 778 -6.50 -20.51 2.20
CA THR A 778 -6.83 -20.77 3.61
C THR A 778 -6.36 -19.65 4.54
N THR A 779 -5.45 -18.80 4.06
CA THR A 779 -4.92 -17.64 4.78
C THR A 779 -4.76 -16.48 3.81
N THR A 780 -5.21 -15.29 4.22
CA THR A 780 -5.03 -14.05 3.47
C THR A 780 -4.33 -13.00 4.32
N ARG A 781 -3.51 -12.15 3.72
CA ARG A 781 -3.19 -10.83 4.28
C ARG A 781 -3.80 -9.75 3.37
N ASP A 782 -4.70 -8.93 3.92
CA ASP A 782 -5.13 -7.69 3.27
C ASP A 782 -4.10 -6.57 3.58
N PRO A 783 -3.32 -6.11 2.59
CA PRO A 783 -2.27 -5.14 2.83
C PRO A 783 -2.78 -3.70 2.86
N GLN A 784 -4.06 -3.43 2.60
CA GLN A 784 -4.64 -2.10 2.81
C GLN A 784 -6.15 -2.26 2.87
N THR A 785 -6.75 -1.99 4.04
CA THR A 785 -8.18 -2.28 4.27
C THR A 785 -9.08 -1.04 4.18
N ALA A 786 -8.49 0.15 4.03
CA ALA A 786 -9.06 1.50 4.14
C ALA A 786 -9.74 1.84 5.48
N THR A 787 -10.36 0.86 6.13
CA THR A 787 -11.11 0.99 7.38
C THR A 787 -10.63 -0.02 8.43
N THR A 788 -11.07 0.19 9.66
CA THR A 788 -10.88 -0.71 10.81
C THR A 788 -11.92 -1.83 10.91
N ASP A 789 -12.96 -1.86 10.06
CA ASP A 789 -14.01 -2.90 10.05
C ASP A 789 -13.43 -4.33 9.98
N VAL A 790 -12.33 -4.51 9.25
CA VAL A 790 -11.64 -5.80 9.09
C VAL A 790 -11.24 -6.44 10.43
N LEU A 791 -10.98 -5.64 11.48
CA LEU A 791 -10.67 -6.16 12.82
C LEU A 791 -11.79 -7.06 13.34
N THR A 792 -13.04 -6.60 13.18
CA THR A 792 -14.22 -7.35 13.62
C THR A 792 -14.45 -8.57 12.74
N TYR A 793 -14.35 -8.43 11.42
CA TYR A 793 -14.51 -9.57 10.50
C TYR A 793 -13.48 -10.68 10.76
N ALA A 794 -12.23 -10.32 11.00
CA ALA A 794 -11.18 -11.27 11.31
C ALA A 794 -11.44 -11.99 12.65
N ASP A 795 -11.89 -11.28 13.68
CA ASP A 795 -12.29 -11.90 14.95
C ASP A 795 -13.49 -12.86 14.77
N GLN A 796 -14.46 -12.52 13.92
CA GLN A 796 -15.62 -13.38 13.60
C GLN A 796 -15.21 -14.67 12.89
N VAL A 797 -14.25 -14.61 11.95
CA VAL A 797 -13.73 -15.81 11.29
C VAL A 797 -12.93 -16.69 12.24
N GLU A 798 -12.17 -16.09 13.16
CA GLU A 798 -11.45 -16.83 14.20
C GLU A 798 -12.39 -17.48 15.24
N ALA A 799 -13.51 -16.82 15.55
CA ALA A 799 -14.55 -17.34 16.45
C ALA A 799 -15.47 -18.39 15.78
N GLY A 800 -15.35 -18.58 14.46
CA GLY A 800 -16.20 -19.49 13.69
C GLY A 800 -17.62 -18.97 13.46
N GLU A 801 -17.86 -17.67 13.66
CA GLU A 801 -19.13 -17.01 13.31
C GLU A 801 -19.25 -16.74 11.81
N LEU A 802 -18.12 -16.54 11.12
CA LEU A 802 -18.03 -16.38 9.67
C LEU A 802 -17.16 -17.47 9.03
N LEU A 803 -17.60 -18.01 7.89
CA LEU A 803 -16.78 -18.93 7.10
C LEU A 803 -15.87 -18.15 6.15
N GLY A 804 -14.58 -18.48 6.17
CA GLY A 804 -13.54 -17.84 5.35
C GLY A 804 -12.12 -18.29 5.69
N PRO A 805 -11.13 -17.81 4.92
CA PRO A 805 -9.70 -17.95 5.25
C PRO A 805 -9.36 -17.26 6.57
N ARG A 806 -8.20 -17.58 7.16
CA ARG A 806 -7.64 -16.76 8.24
C ARG A 806 -7.32 -15.37 7.70
N ILE A 807 -7.88 -14.34 8.33
CA ILE A 807 -7.76 -12.95 7.88
C ILE A 807 -6.68 -12.24 8.68
N TYR A 808 -5.48 -12.15 8.10
CA TYR A 808 -4.47 -11.18 8.52
C TYR A 808 -4.68 -9.89 7.73
N HIS A 809 -4.25 -8.77 8.30
CA HIS A 809 -4.37 -7.48 7.64
C HIS A 809 -3.41 -6.48 8.27
N THR A 810 -3.15 -5.39 7.56
CA THR A 810 -2.37 -4.26 8.08
C THR A 810 -3.22 -3.23 8.81
N GLY A 811 -4.55 -3.29 8.63
CA GLY A 811 -5.43 -2.15 8.92
C GLY A 811 -5.31 -1.08 7.83
N PRO A 812 -5.82 0.15 8.06
CA PRO A 812 -5.64 1.28 7.15
C PRO A 812 -4.17 1.50 6.77
N GLY A 813 -3.90 1.99 5.55
CA GLY A 813 -2.53 2.19 5.07
C GLY A 813 -1.81 3.37 5.74
N LEU A 814 -0.48 3.30 5.79
CA LEU A 814 0.39 4.38 6.24
C LEU A 814 0.91 5.19 5.04
N PHE A 815 0.28 6.31 4.73
CA PHE A 815 0.58 7.14 3.55
C PHE A 815 1.65 8.22 3.80
N GLY A 816 1.99 8.49 5.06
CA GLY A 816 2.96 9.53 5.42
C GLY A 816 2.59 10.92 4.88
N PRO A 817 3.56 11.72 4.41
CA PRO A 817 3.35 13.13 4.07
C PRO A 817 2.53 13.34 2.80
N TYR A 818 2.19 12.28 2.07
CA TYR A 818 1.38 12.38 0.86
C TYR A 818 -0.09 12.63 1.15
N VAL A 819 -0.63 12.15 2.27
CA VAL A 819 -2.07 12.24 2.57
C VAL A 819 -2.35 12.79 3.98
N GLU A 820 -1.69 12.28 5.03
CA GLU A 820 -2.18 12.50 6.41
C GLU A 820 -1.11 12.94 7.42
N GLU A 821 0.13 12.45 7.29
CA GLU A 821 1.11 12.48 8.39
C GLU A 821 2.45 13.08 7.94
N PRO A 822 2.82 14.29 8.40
CA PRO A 822 3.96 15.02 7.84
C PRO A 822 5.31 14.34 8.04
N PHE A 823 5.40 13.36 8.96
CA PHE A 823 6.63 12.65 9.37
C PHE A 823 7.83 13.60 9.39
N ALA A 824 7.74 14.66 10.20
CA ALA A 824 8.82 15.63 10.35
C ALA A 824 9.95 15.09 11.24
N SER A 825 9.68 14.04 12.02
CA SER A 825 10.64 13.39 12.89
C SER A 825 10.32 11.90 13.10
N LEU A 826 11.33 11.14 13.54
CA LEU A 826 11.15 9.76 14.01
C LEU A 826 10.13 9.66 15.17
N ALA A 827 9.99 10.69 16.00
CA ALA A 827 9.02 10.69 17.08
C ALA A 827 7.57 10.73 16.57
N ASP A 828 7.31 11.42 15.45
CA ASP A 828 5.99 11.45 14.82
C ASP A 828 5.60 10.09 14.26
N VAL A 829 6.55 9.45 13.58
CA VAL A 829 6.40 8.08 13.07
C VAL A 829 6.13 7.11 14.20
N ARG A 830 6.92 7.15 15.28
CA ARG A 830 6.69 6.30 16.47
C ARG A 830 5.27 6.45 17.01
N ASN A 831 4.76 7.68 17.13
CA ASN A 831 3.41 7.92 17.64
C ASN A 831 2.33 7.37 16.70
N SER A 832 2.52 7.53 15.39
CA SER A 832 1.55 7.08 14.36
C SER A 832 1.47 5.56 14.33
N LEU A 833 2.62 4.87 14.42
CA LEU A 833 2.70 3.42 14.43
C LEU A 833 2.04 2.75 15.66
N ARG A 834 1.90 3.47 16.77
CA ARG A 834 1.21 2.95 17.97
C ARG A 834 -0.23 2.56 17.68
N ARG A 835 -0.87 3.15 16.67
CA ARG A 835 -2.23 2.75 16.23
C ARG A 835 -2.28 1.25 15.92
N TYR A 836 -1.23 0.74 15.29
CA TYR A 836 -1.11 -0.66 14.87
C TYR A 836 -0.67 -1.55 16.03
N SER A 837 0.39 -1.19 16.76
CA SER A 837 0.94 -2.02 17.84
C SER A 837 0.06 -2.06 19.10
N ASP A 838 -0.41 -0.90 19.55
CA ASP A 838 -1.00 -0.73 20.87
C ASP A 838 -2.53 -0.86 20.86
N PHE A 839 -3.17 -0.65 19.70
CA PHE A 839 -4.64 -0.57 19.57
C PHE A 839 -5.23 -1.62 18.63
N TYR A 840 -4.75 -1.70 17.39
CA TYR A 840 -5.23 -2.70 16.43
C TYR A 840 -4.63 -4.09 16.68
N HIS A 841 -3.48 -4.15 17.35
CA HIS A 841 -2.74 -5.37 17.65
C HIS A 841 -2.48 -6.22 16.39
N VAL A 842 -2.02 -5.57 15.33
CA VAL A 842 -1.63 -6.23 14.08
C VAL A 842 -0.10 -6.38 14.00
N PRO A 843 0.42 -7.50 13.47
CA PRO A 843 1.87 -7.74 13.38
C PRO A 843 2.51 -7.07 12.16
N THR A 844 1.70 -6.61 11.20
CA THR A 844 2.15 -6.04 9.92
C THR A 844 1.54 -4.68 9.67
N ILE A 845 2.25 -3.80 8.96
CA ILE A 845 1.74 -2.53 8.44
C ILE A 845 1.99 -2.42 6.94
N LYS A 846 1.22 -1.61 6.22
CA LYS A 846 1.52 -1.22 4.83
C LYS A 846 1.96 0.21 4.79
N GLN A 847 3.18 0.42 4.32
CA GLN A 847 3.70 1.74 3.99
C GLN A 847 3.41 2.05 2.52
N TYR A 848 2.56 3.04 2.29
CA TYR A 848 2.19 3.51 0.95
C TYR A 848 3.08 4.67 0.54
N MET A 849 4.26 4.35 0.00
CA MET A 849 5.25 5.30 -0.52
C MET A 849 5.72 6.41 0.46
N ALA A 850 5.51 6.29 1.78
CA ALA A 850 5.64 7.35 2.80
C ALA A 850 6.83 8.36 2.70
N GLY A 851 6.76 9.29 1.75
CA GLY A 851 7.71 10.37 1.55
C GLY A 851 9.08 9.96 1.01
N ASN A 852 10.09 10.79 1.30
CA ASN A 852 11.47 10.59 0.86
C ASN A 852 12.18 9.47 1.66
N ARG A 853 13.40 9.09 1.27
CA ARG A 853 14.09 7.94 1.88
C ARG A 853 14.36 8.11 3.37
N LYS A 854 14.64 9.34 3.83
CA LYS A 854 14.81 9.64 5.25
C LYS A 854 13.54 9.35 6.05
N GLN A 855 12.38 9.71 5.51
CA GLN A 855 11.08 9.43 6.14
C GLN A 855 10.77 7.93 6.16
N ARG A 856 11.01 7.22 5.04
CA ARG A 856 10.90 5.76 4.99
C ARG A 856 11.82 5.08 6.01
N GLN A 857 13.08 5.51 6.12
CA GLN A 857 13.99 5.00 7.14
C GLN A 857 13.47 5.22 8.56
N TRP A 858 12.80 6.34 8.85
CA TRP A 858 12.12 6.51 10.13
C TRP A 858 10.99 5.51 10.34
N VAL A 859 10.18 5.21 9.31
CA VAL A 859 9.11 4.20 9.37
C VAL A 859 9.67 2.84 9.76
N ILE A 860 10.69 2.34 9.07
CA ILE A 860 11.26 1.02 9.39
C ILE A 860 11.95 0.99 10.77
N MET A 861 12.58 2.09 11.20
CA MET A 861 13.12 2.21 12.55
C MET A 861 12.02 2.11 13.60
N GLY A 862 10.92 2.86 13.43
CA GLY A 862 9.77 2.83 14.34
C GLY A 862 9.05 1.49 14.35
N ALA A 863 8.93 0.84 13.17
CA ALA A 863 8.33 -0.48 13.04
C ALA A 863 9.15 -1.54 13.79
N ARG A 864 10.49 -1.53 13.62
CA ARG A 864 11.39 -2.43 14.35
C ARG A 864 11.28 -2.28 15.86
N GLU A 865 11.21 -1.04 16.35
CA GLU A 865 11.08 -0.76 17.80
C GLU A 865 9.75 -1.25 18.39
N GLN A 866 8.71 -1.35 17.57
CA GLN A 866 7.35 -1.74 17.97
C GLN A 866 6.99 -3.19 17.59
N GLY A 867 7.93 -3.95 17.01
CA GLY A 867 7.70 -5.34 16.60
C GLY A 867 6.76 -5.49 15.40
N LEU A 868 6.68 -4.47 14.53
CA LEU A 868 5.84 -4.46 13.34
C LEU A 868 6.66 -4.82 12.09
N MET A 869 6.12 -5.66 11.22
CA MET A 869 6.69 -6.01 9.91
C MET A 869 6.09 -5.13 8.79
N PRO A 870 6.85 -4.17 8.22
CA PRO A 870 6.34 -3.32 7.16
C PRO A 870 6.39 -4.02 5.80
N THR A 871 5.23 -4.16 5.16
CA THR A 871 5.16 -4.32 3.70
C THR A 871 5.00 -2.97 3.02
N THR A 872 5.38 -2.87 1.75
CA THR A 872 5.54 -1.60 1.04
C THR A 872 4.81 -1.57 -0.29
N GLU A 873 4.32 -0.41 -0.67
CA GLU A 873 3.87 -0.14 -2.03
C GLU A 873 5.05 -0.01 -3.00
N GLY A 874 5.01 -0.74 -4.12
CA GLY A 874 6.05 -0.72 -5.15
C GLY A 874 6.03 0.59 -5.95
N GLY A 875 4.86 1.18 -6.15
CA GLY A 875 4.70 2.57 -6.60
C GLY A 875 5.30 2.93 -7.97
N LEU A 876 5.50 1.95 -8.87
CA LEU A 876 6.14 2.11 -10.19
C LEU A 876 7.54 2.77 -10.13
N ASP A 877 8.27 2.62 -9.03
CA ASP A 877 9.56 3.29 -8.80
C ASP A 877 10.69 2.30 -8.46
N PHE A 878 11.48 1.96 -9.48
CA PHE A 878 12.59 1.02 -9.35
C PHE A 878 13.61 1.45 -8.29
N LYS A 879 14.00 2.73 -8.26
CA LYS A 879 15.01 3.21 -7.29
C LYS A 879 14.47 3.05 -5.88
N MET A 880 13.21 3.47 -5.64
CA MET A 880 12.57 3.29 -4.35
C MET A 880 12.58 1.81 -3.94
N ASN A 881 12.19 0.89 -4.82
CA ASN A 881 12.14 -0.54 -4.53
C ASN A 881 13.50 -1.10 -4.10
N MET A 882 14.57 -0.71 -4.79
CA MET A 882 15.93 -1.12 -4.43
C MET A 882 16.34 -0.56 -3.07
N THR A 883 16.02 0.70 -2.78
CA THR A 883 16.31 1.30 -1.46
C THR A 883 15.53 0.65 -0.31
N LEU A 884 14.31 0.17 -0.56
CA LEU A 884 13.52 -0.58 0.44
C LEU A 884 14.17 -1.93 0.78
N ALA A 885 14.67 -2.64 -0.23
CA ALA A 885 15.43 -3.88 -0.03
C ALA A 885 16.73 -3.61 0.75
N LEU A 886 17.46 -2.54 0.42
CA LEU A 886 18.68 -2.13 1.12
C LEU A 886 18.40 -1.71 2.57
N ASP A 887 17.33 -0.98 2.83
CA ASP A 887 17.00 -0.47 4.16
C ASP A 887 16.49 -1.59 5.11
N GLY A 888 16.13 -2.76 4.58
CA GLY A 888 15.82 -3.99 5.36
C GLY A 888 14.34 -4.26 5.61
N TYR A 889 13.45 -3.74 4.76
CA TYR A 889 12.01 -4.00 4.82
C TYR A 889 11.70 -5.50 4.64
N SER A 890 10.58 -5.96 5.22
CA SER A 890 10.17 -7.38 5.13
C SER A 890 9.42 -7.70 3.85
N GLY A 891 8.66 -6.75 3.30
CA GLY A 891 7.83 -6.97 2.11
C GLY A 891 7.93 -5.85 1.06
N LEU A 892 7.98 -6.24 -0.21
CA LEU A 892 7.84 -5.39 -1.38
C LEU A 892 6.68 -5.90 -2.24
N GLU A 893 5.65 -5.10 -2.42
CA GLU A 893 4.50 -5.45 -3.25
C GLU A 893 4.64 -4.86 -4.66
N HIS A 894 3.99 -5.51 -5.62
CA HIS A 894 3.99 -5.25 -7.06
C HIS A 894 5.29 -5.57 -7.79
N SER A 895 5.15 -5.76 -9.11
CA SER A 895 6.25 -6.05 -10.01
C SER A 895 7.24 -4.88 -10.06
N LEU A 896 8.52 -5.15 -10.30
CA LEU A 896 9.47 -4.08 -10.59
C LEU A 896 9.15 -3.50 -11.98
N PRO A 897 9.14 -2.17 -12.17
CA PRO A 897 8.77 -1.56 -13.45
C PRO A 897 9.79 -1.82 -14.57
N ILE A 898 11.02 -2.18 -14.20
CA ILE A 898 12.09 -2.50 -15.14
C ILE A 898 12.24 -4.01 -15.29
N THR A 899 12.23 -4.47 -16.54
CA THR A 899 12.44 -5.87 -16.93
C THR A 899 13.22 -5.93 -18.26
N PRO A 900 14.07 -6.95 -18.49
CA PRO A 900 14.39 -8.08 -17.62
C PRO A 900 15.39 -7.75 -16.50
N LEU A 901 15.30 -8.50 -15.40
CA LEU A 901 16.24 -8.40 -14.27
C LEU A 901 17.56 -9.12 -14.59
N ARG A 902 18.66 -8.58 -14.05
CA ARG A 902 20.03 -9.10 -14.21
C ARG A 902 20.65 -9.44 -12.85
N GLU A 903 21.85 -10.01 -12.85
CA GLU A 903 22.56 -10.52 -11.67
C GLU A 903 22.52 -9.56 -10.48
N ASP A 904 22.70 -8.26 -10.72
CA ASP A 904 22.75 -7.23 -9.70
C ASP A 904 21.47 -7.14 -8.84
N VAL A 905 20.31 -6.99 -9.49
CA VAL A 905 19.02 -6.95 -8.81
C VAL A 905 18.66 -8.32 -8.24
N VAL A 906 18.90 -9.39 -9.01
CA VAL A 906 18.60 -10.77 -8.57
C VAL A 906 19.33 -11.10 -7.28
N GLN A 907 20.64 -10.80 -7.20
CA GLN A 907 21.44 -11.05 -6.01
C GLN A 907 21.05 -10.14 -4.85
N LEU A 908 20.72 -8.86 -5.10
CA LEU A 908 20.22 -7.98 -4.04
C LEU A 908 18.92 -8.53 -3.45
N MET A 909 17.93 -8.85 -4.28
CA MET A 909 16.64 -9.37 -3.82
C MET A 909 16.84 -10.66 -3.02
N ALA A 910 17.66 -11.59 -3.52
CA ALA A 910 17.95 -12.85 -2.84
C ALA A 910 18.65 -12.69 -1.48
N ARG A 911 19.54 -11.70 -1.34
CA ARG A 911 20.36 -11.50 -0.13
C ARG A 911 19.76 -10.53 0.87
N SER A 912 18.83 -9.68 0.44
CA SER A 912 18.22 -8.65 1.30
C SER A 912 17.39 -9.25 2.44
N GLY A 913 16.76 -10.42 2.18
CA GLY A 913 15.78 -11.05 3.06
C GLY A 913 14.34 -10.54 2.88
N ILE A 914 14.12 -9.64 1.92
CA ILE A 914 12.79 -9.13 1.56
C ILE A 914 11.97 -10.23 0.86
N THR A 915 10.66 -10.25 1.10
CA THR A 915 9.73 -11.01 0.24
C THR A 915 9.15 -10.10 -0.81
N TRP A 916 9.27 -10.49 -2.08
CA TRP A 916 8.71 -9.75 -3.21
C TRP A 916 7.41 -10.38 -3.69
N THR A 917 6.32 -9.62 -3.74
CA THR A 917 5.00 -10.07 -4.21
C THR A 917 4.67 -9.34 -5.51
N PRO A 918 4.91 -9.91 -6.70
CA PRO A 918 4.89 -9.18 -7.97
C PRO A 918 3.48 -8.78 -8.47
N THR A 919 2.41 -9.42 -7.98
CA THR A 919 1.02 -9.13 -8.37
C THR A 919 0.85 -8.92 -9.88
N LEU A 920 1.28 -9.91 -10.67
CA LEU A 920 1.26 -9.86 -12.14
C LEU A 920 -0.13 -9.59 -12.72
N LEU A 921 -1.20 -9.90 -12.00
CA LEU A 921 -2.56 -9.47 -12.36
C LEU A 921 -2.70 -7.97 -12.55
N VAL A 922 -1.88 -7.16 -11.86
CA VAL A 922 -1.76 -5.70 -12.02
C VAL A 922 -0.32 -5.29 -12.33
N SER A 923 0.32 -6.01 -13.25
CA SER A 923 1.73 -5.79 -13.60
C SER A 923 2.04 -4.36 -14.06
N TYR A 924 3.23 -3.89 -13.72
CA TYR A 924 3.80 -2.64 -14.19
C TYR A 924 4.44 -2.80 -15.58
N GLY A 925 4.46 -1.71 -16.36
CA GLY A 925 5.23 -1.64 -17.61
C GLY A 925 4.58 -2.36 -18.81
N GLY A 926 3.27 -2.61 -18.78
CA GLY A 926 2.49 -3.16 -19.88
C GLY A 926 1.04 -3.49 -19.46
N PRO A 927 0.23 -4.08 -20.36
CA PRO A 927 -1.13 -4.51 -20.04
C PRO A 927 -1.13 -5.53 -18.90
N TRP A 928 -2.10 -5.38 -18.00
CA TRP A 928 -2.33 -6.27 -16.87
C TRP A 928 -2.64 -7.70 -17.32
N SER A 929 -2.04 -8.70 -16.66
CA SER A 929 -2.27 -10.10 -17.02
C SER A 929 -3.69 -10.58 -16.74
N GLU A 930 -4.48 -9.90 -15.89
CA GLU A 930 -5.91 -10.22 -15.75
C GLU A 930 -6.65 -10.17 -17.09
N ASN A 931 -6.32 -9.22 -17.97
CA ASN A 931 -6.95 -9.08 -19.28
C ASN A 931 -6.66 -10.31 -20.15
N TYR A 932 -5.44 -10.83 -20.09
CA TYR A 932 -5.07 -12.06 -20.79
C TYR A 932 -5.98 -13.23 -20.37
N PHE A 933 -6.26 -13.37 -19.07
CA PHE A 933 -7.11 -14.47 -18.60
C PHE A 933 -8.58 -14.30 -19.00
N TYR A 934 -9.14 -13.08 -18.96
CA TYR A 934 -10.48 -12.86 -19.49
C TYR A 934 -10.60 -13.10 -21.00
N GLU A 935 -9.56 -12.79 -21.77
CA GLU A 935 -9.55 -13.02 -23.23
C GLU A 935 -9.49 -14.51 -23.59
N HIS A 936 -8.89 -15.34 -22.72
CA HIS A 936 -8.59 -16.75 -23.00
C HIS A 936 -9.48 -17.74 -22.24
N TYR A 937 -10.21 -17.31 -21.22
CA TYR A 937 -11.07 -18.16 -20.40
C TYR A 937 -12.45 -17.54 -20.24
N ASP A 938 -13.49 -18.30 -20.60
CA ASP A 938 -14.87 -17.92 -20.29
C ASP A 938 -15.17 -18.28 -18.82
N ILE A 939 -15.16 -17.26 -17.96
CA ILE A 939 -15.46 -17.41 -16.54
C ILE A 939 -16.87 -16.98 -16.17
N HIS A 940 -17.57 -16.29 -17.06
CA HIS A 940 -18.88 -15.72 -16.75
C HIS A 940 -19.88 -16.84 -16.45
N ASP A 941 -19.73 -17.94 -17.19
CA ASP A 941 -20.62 -19.08 -17.14
C ASP A 941 -20.17 -20.24 -16.25
N ASP A 942 -18.99 -20.12 -15.62
CA ASP A 942 -18.42 -21.17 -14.77
C ASP A 942 -19.32 -21.47 -13.56
N PRO A 943 -19.69 -22.76 -13.33
CA PRO A 943 -20.59 -23.13 -12.24
C PRO A 943 -20.06 -22.82 -10.84
N LYS A 944 -18.74 -22.92 -10.62
CA LYS A 944 -18.12 -22.65 -9.32
C LYS A 944 -18.04 -21.15 -9.06
N VAL A 945 -17.71 -20.35 -10.08
CA VAL A 945 -17.78 -18.89 -10.04
C VAL A 945 -19.20 -18.43 -9.68
N ARG A 946 -20.22 -18.85 -10.43
CA ARG A 946 -21.64 -18.51 -10.17
C ARG A 946 -22.14 -18.95 -8.80
N ARG A 947 -21.52 -19.98 -8.21
CA ARG A 947 -21.88 -20.51 -6.89
C ARG A 947 -21.35 -19.66 -5.73
N PHE A 948 -20.22 -18.98 -5.88
CA PHE A 948 -19.56 -18.23 -4.80
C PHE A 948 -19.52 -16.72 -5.02
N ILE A 949 -19.73 -16.24 -6.25
CA ILE A 949 -19.67 -14.83 -6.60
C ILE A 949 -21.07 -14.37 -7.07
N PRO A 950 -21.59 -13.24 -6.56
CA PRO A 950 -22.86 -12.68 -7.04
C PRO A 950 -22.83 -12.37 -8.54
N HIS A 951 -23.94 -12.62 -9.25
CA HIS A 951 -24.00 -12.44 -10.71
C HIS A 951 -23.58 -11.04 -11.18
N ALA A 952 -24.07 -9.99 -10.53
CA ALA A 952 -23.71 -8.60 -10.89
C ALA A 952 -22.21 -8.29 -10.75
N GLU A 953 -21.49 -8.97 -9.84
CA GLU A 953 -20.03 -8.85 -9.71
C GLU A 953 -19.32 -9.54 -10.88
N ILE A 954 -19.85 -10.65 -11.37
CA ILE A 954 -19.34 -11.35 -12.56
C ILE A 954 -19.55 -10.46 -13.79
N ASP A 955 -20.76 -9.91 -13.97
CA ASP A 955 -21.12 -9.09 -15.12
C ASP A 955 -20.20 -7.86 -15.21
N ALA A 956 -20.05 -7.15 -14.09
CA ALA A 956 -19.23 -5.95 -13.98
C ALA A 956 -17.76 -6.19 -14.35
N ARG A 957 -17.25 -7.41 -14.14
CA ARG A 957 -15.84 -7.75 -14.37
C ARG A 957 -15.58 -8.41 -15.71
N ALA A 958 -16.51 -9.22 -16.21
CA ALA A 958 -16.29 -10.14 -17.33
C ALA A 958 -17.02 -9.76 -18.64
N GLU A 959 -18.10 -8.96 -18.61
CA GLU A 959 -18.89 -8.71 -19.84
C GLU A 959 -18.15 -7.86 -20.89
N ARG A 960 -17.36 -6.88 -20.45
CA ARG A 960 -16.67 -5.93 -21.33
C ARG A 960 -15.24 -5.74 -20.88
N ARG A 961 -14.29 -6.16 -21.71
CA ARG A 961 -12.85 -6.05 -21.46
C ARG A 961 -12.15 -5.32 -22.60
N PRO A 962 -11.05 -4.59 -22.32
CA PRO A 962 -10.13 -4.17 -23.37
C PRO A 962 -9.49 -5.39 -24.04
N TRP A 963 -9.06 -5.23 -25.30
CA TRP A 963 -8.33 -6.27 -26.04
C TRP A 963 -6.86 -5.87 -26.24
N PHE A 964 -5.95 -6.80 -26.01
CA PHE A 964 -4.52 -6.64 -26.30
C PHE A 964 -3.99 -7.78 -27.17
N ARG A 965 -2.90 -7.53 -27.91
CA ARG A 965 -2.17 -8.62 -28.61
C ARG A 965 -1.27 -9.35 -27.62
N ASP A 966 -1.16 -10.68 -27.75
CA ASP A 966 -0.31 -11.53 -26.89
C ASP A 966 1.11 -10.99 -26.68
N ASN A 967 1.74 -10.49 -27.74
CA ASN A 967 3.10 -9.97 -27.67
C ASN A 967 3.26 -8.65 -26.89
N GLN A 968 2.15 -7.97 -26.56
CA GLN A 968 2.16 -6.74 -25.77
C GLN A 968 2.19 -7.02 -24.26
N PHE A 969 1.75 -8.20 -23.82
CA PHE A 969 1.78 -8.55 -22.40
C PHE A 969 3.21 -8.71 -21.89
N VAL A 970 3.54 -7.99 -20.81
CA VAL A 970 4.89 -7.96 -20.23
C VAL A 970 5.09 -9.00 -19.13
N PHE A 971 4.01 -9.53 -18.55
CA PHE A 971 4.06 -10.41 -17.38
C PHE A 971 4.96 -11.65 -17.55
N PRO A 972 5.12 -12.29 -18.74
CA PRO A 972 6.04 -13.43 -18.87
C PRO A 972 7.51 -13.04 -18.65
N ARG A 973 7.91 -11.82 -19.06
CA ARG A 973 9.26 -11.29 -18.82
C ARG A 973 9.48 -10.98 -17.35
N ILE A 974 8.46 -10.45 -16.68
CA ILE A 974 8.50 -10.19 -15.23
C ILE A 974 8.61 -11.53 -14.47
N ALA A 975 7.83 -12.53 -14.87
CA ALA A 975 7.86 -13.88 -14.32
C ALA A 975 9.23 -14.57 -14.52
N GLU A 976 9.95 -14.28 -15.61
CA GLU A 976 11.33 -14.74 -15.77
C GLU A 976 12.24 -14.13 -14.69
N GLY A 977 12.07 -12.84 -14.38
CA GLY A 977 12.75 -12.17 -13.26
C GLY A 977 12.44 -12.82 -11.92
N VAL A 978 11.17 -13.17 -11.67
CA VAL A 978 10.74 -13.93 -10.48
C VAL A 978 11.48 -15.26 -10.38
N ARG A 979 11.53 -16.04 -11.48
CA ARG A 979 12.25 -17.31 -11.53
C ARG A 979 13.72 -17.13 -11.14
N ARG A 980 14.40 -16.14 -11.73
CA ARG A 980 15.82 -15.86 -11.40
C ARG A 980 16.02 -15.51 -9.94
N VAL A 981 15.11 -14.73 -9.33
CA VAL A 981 15.17 -14.40 -7.90
C VAL A 981 14.98 -15.64 -7.03
N VAL A 982 14.00 -16.50 -7.33
CA VAL A 982 13.75 -17.75 -6.58
C VAL A 982 14.93 -18.73 -6.71
N GLU A 983 15.46 -18.92 -7.92
CA GLU A 983 16.63 -19.78 -8.16
C GLU A 983 17.90 -19.27 -7.44
N ALA A 984 18.03 -17.96 -7.25
CA ALA A 984 19.11 -17.35 -6.47
C ALA A 984 18.91 -17.46 -4.94
N GLY A 985 17.80 -18.03 -4.48
CA GLY A 985 17.45 -18.19 -3.06
C GLY A 985 16.64 -17.03 -2.47
N GLY A 986 16.10 -16.15 -3.30
CA GLY A 986 15.19 -15.09 -2.88
C GLY A 986 13.77 -15.57 -2.61
N ARG A 987 12.99 -14.73 -1.92
CA ARG A 987 11.62 -15.05 -1.50
C ARG A 987 10.61 -14.28 -2.34
N VAL A 988 9.66 -15.01 -2.90
CA VAL A 988 8.55 -14.44 -3.67
C VAL A 988 7.23 -14.91 -3.06
N GLY A 989 6.30 -13.97 -2.85
CA GLY A 989 4.97 -14.24 -2.29
C GLY A 989 3.88 -14.25 -3.36
N LEU A 990 2.81 -15.01 -3.10
CA LEU A 990 1.59 -14.96 -3.90
C LEU A 990 0.75 -13.73 -3.55
N GLY A 991 0.24 -13.04 -4.56
CA GLY A 991 -0.64 -11.89 -4.39
C GLY A 991 -1.65 -11.75 -5.52
N GLY A 992 -2.91 -12.12 -5.28
CA GLY A 992 -3.99 -12.04 -6.27
C GLY A 992 -4.60 -10.65 -6.41
N HIS A 993 -4.18 -9.68 -5.59
CA HIS A 993 -4.55 -8.25 -5.52
C HIS A 993 -6.06 -7.93 -5.48
N GLY A 994 -6.93 -8.93 -5.43
CA GLY A 994 -8.38 -8.77 -5.33
C GLY A 994 -9.08 -8.55 -6.68
N GLN A 995 -8.38 -8.69 -7.82
CA GLN A 995 -8.98 -8.58 -9.16
C GLN A 995 -10.14 -9.57 -9.34
N PHE A 996 -9.95 -10.79 -8.84
CA PHE A 996 -10.98 -11.82 -8.84
C PHE A 996 -10.81 -12.76 -7.65
N ASP A 997 -11.65 -12.63 -6.64
CA ASP A 997 -11.55 -13.41 -5.40
C ASP A 997 -11.52 -14.92 -5.65
N GLY A 998 -10.53 -15.60 -5.07
CA GLY A 998 -10.26 -17.02 -5.30
C GLY A 998 -9.52 -17.28 -6.61
N LEU A 999 -10.21 -17.21 -7.76
CA LEU A 999 -9.62 -17.60 -9.05
C LEU A 999 -8.41 -16.74 -9.44
N GLY A 1000 -8.39 -15.46 -9.07
CA GLY A 1000 -7.27 -14.55 -9.32
C GLY A 1000 -5.95 -15.03 -8.71
N SER A 1001 -5.96 -15.63 -7.52
CA SER A 1001 -4.73 -16.20 -6.94
C SER A 1001 -4.19 -17.38 -7.75
N HIS A 1002 -5.05 -18.14 -8.46
CA HIS A 1002 -4.59 -19.17 -9.40
C HIS A 1002 -4.05 -18.56 -10.69
N TRP A 1003 -4.69 -17.52 -11.21
CA TRP A 1003 -4.19 -16.79 -12.37
C TRP A 1003 -2.82 -16.17 -12.13
N GLU A 1004 -2.60 -15.58 -10.95
CA GLU A 1004 -1.29 -15.11 -10.52
C GLU A 1004 -0.27 -16.26 -10.55
N LEU A 1005 -0.63 -17.42 -9.97
CA LEU A 1005 0.22 -18.60 -9.97
C LEU A 1005 0.57 -19.08 -11.38
N TRP A 1006 -0.39 -19.08 -12.31
CA TRP A 1006 -0.18 -19.46 -13.71
C TRP A 1006 0.70 -18.43 -14.42
N ALA A 1007 0.47 -17.14 -14.20
CA ALA A 1007 1.28 -16.06 -14.72
C ALA A 1007 2.74 -16.18 -14.27
N LEU A 1008 2.99 -16.55 -13.00
CA LEU A 1008 4.36 -16.77 -12.49
C LEU A 1008 5.07 -17.94 -13.20
N THR A 1009 4.36 -18.99 -13.59
CA THR A 1009 4.96 -20.11 -14.34
C THR A 1009 5.27 -19.79 -15.80
N SER A 1010 4.64 -18.75 -16.38
CA SER A 1010 4.88 -18.35 -17.77
C SER A 1010 6.33 -17.91 -18.06
N GLY A 1011 7.06 -17.49 -17.02
CA GLY A 1011 8.50 -17.17 -17.07
C GLY A 1011 9.44 -18.36 -16.87
N GLY A 1012 8.90 -19.58 -16.84
CA GLY A 1012 9.64 -20.84 -16.67
C GLY A 1012 9.86 -21.27 -15.21
N LEU A 1013 9.19 -20.64 -14.23
CA LEU A 1013 9.26 -21.06 -12.83
C LEU A 1013 8.75 -22.50 -12.69
N ARG A 1014 9.50 -23.39 -12.02
CA ARG A 1014 9.07 -24.78 -11.83
C ARG A 1014 7.75 -24.79 -11.06
N ASN A 1015 6.82 -25.68 -11.42
CA ASN A 1015 5.54 -25.81 -10.72
C ASN A 1015 5.70 -26.04 -9.21
N HIS A 1016 6.73 -26.79 -8.79
CA HIS A 1016 7.04 -26.99 -7.37
C HIS A 1016 7.42 -25.67 -6.67
N ASP A 1017 8.19 -24.80 -7.33
CA ASP A 1017 8.58 -23.49 -6.79
C ASP A 1017 7.38 -22.53 -6.79
N ALA A 1018 6.51 -22.61 -7.79
CA ALA A 1018 5.25 -21.87 -7.83
C ALA A 1018 4.36 -22.24 -6.64
N LEU A 1019 4.22 -23.54 -6.32
CA LEU A 1019 3.50 -23.98 -5.12
C LEU A 1019 4.17 -23.48 -3.83
N ARG A 1020 5.50 -23.40 -3.79
CA ARG A 1020 6.23 -22.83 -2.64
C ARG A 1020 5.93 -21.32 -2.46
N VAL A 1021 5.83 -20.57 -3.55
CA VAL A 1021 5.38 -19.17 -3.56
C VAL A 1021 3.95 -19.06 -3.01
N ALA A 1022 3.06 -19.97 -3.42
CA ALA A 1022 1.67 -20.01 -2.98
C ALA A 1022 1.46 -20.46 -1.53
N THR A 1023 2.45 -21.09 -0.88
CA THR A 1023 2.29 -21.63 0.48
C THR A 1023 3.35 -21.11 1.45
N LEU A 1024 4.57 -21.63 1.36
CA LEU A 1024 5.61 -21.49 2.39
C LEU A 1024 6.14 -20.06 2.45
N TYR A 1025 6.46 -19.47 1.30
CA TYR A 1025 7.00 -18.11 1.26
C TYR A 1025 5.96 -17.08 1.71
N GLY A 1026 4.68 -17.25 1.35
CA GLY A 1026 3.58 -16.45 1.88
C GLY A 1026 3.49 -16.56 3.41
N ALA A 1027 3.50 -17.78 3.96
CA ALA A 1027 3.46 -18.00 5.41
C ALA A 1027 4.67 -17.39 6.13
N GLU A 1028 5.89 -17.57 5.59
CA GLU A 1028 7.10 -16.98 6.13
C GLU A 1028 7.03 -15.45 6.11
N ALA A 1029 6.60 -14.83 5.01
CA ALA A 1029 6.56 -13.38 4.84
C ALA A 1029 5.76 -12.64 5.92
N ILE A 1030 4.69 -13.27 6.42
CA ILE A 1030 3.83 -12.74 7.48
C ILE A 1030 4.14 -13.32 8.87
N GLY A 1031 5.27 -14.02 9.02
CA GLY A 1031 5.77 -14.54 10.30
C GLY A 1031 5.11 -15.84 10.77
N LEU A 1032 4.32 -16.51 9.92
CA LEU A 1032 3.54 -17.71 10.25
C LEU A 1032 4.21 -19.02 9.78
N GLY A 1033 5.43 -18.97 9.26
CA GLY A 1033 6.14 -20.14 8.70
C GLY A 1033 6.33 -21.29 9.70
N LYS A 1034 6.17 -21.07 11.01
CA LYS A 1034 6.19 -22.11 12.05
C LYS A 1034 4.88 -22.88 12.18
N ASP A 1035 3.74 -22.28 11.83
CA ASP A 1035 2.41 -22.87 11.99
C ASP A 1035 1.75 -23.22 10.65
N LEU A 1036 2.17 -22.62 9.53
CA LEU A 1036 1.55 -22.74 8.21
C LEU A 1036 2.58 -22.99 7.09
N GLY A 1037 2.09 -23.23 5.87
CA GLY A 1037 2.89 -23.21 4.64
C GLY A 1037 3.58 -24.52 4.22
N SER A 1038 3.58 -25.55 5.07
CA SER A 1038 4.11 -26.89 4.79
C SER A 1038 3.32 -28.00 5.49
N LEU A 1039 3.41 -29.23 4.99
CA LEU A 1039 2.80 -30.42 5.58
C LEU A 1039 3.77 -31.05 6.57
N GLU A 1040 3.72 -30.62 7.83
CA GLU A 1040 4.62 -31.09 8.87
C GLU A 1040 3.89 -31.35 10.20
N PRO A 1041 4.27 -32.39 10.97
CA PRO A 1041 3.73 -32.61 12.30
C PRO A 1041 3.90 -31.36 13.19
N GLY A 1042 2.83 -31.02 13.91
CA GLY A 1042 2.74 -29.84 14.76
C GLY A 1042 2.15 -28.61 14.08
N LYS A 1043 2.18 -28.51 12.75
CA LYS A 1043 1.57 -27.39 12.01
C LYS A 1043 0.04 -27.48 11.98
N LEU A 1044 -0.61 -26.35 11.73
CA LEU A 1044 -2.06 -26.29 11.56
C LEU A 1044 -2.49 -27.08 10.32
N ALA A 1045 -3.63 -27.72 10.43
CA ALA A 1045 -4.23 -28.50 9.35
C ALA A 1045 -4.96 -27.58 8.36
N ASP A 1046 -4.17 -26.85 7.58
CA ASP A 1046 -4.60 -26.03 6.44
C ASP A 1046 -4.01 -26.68 5.17
N LEU A 1047 -4.82 -27.43 4.41
CA LEU A 1047 -4.37 -28.24 3.27
C LEU A 1047 -5.41 -28.32 2.15
N LEU A 1048 -4.95 -28.63 0.94
CA LEU A 1048 -5.76 -28.75 -0.28
C LEU A 1048 -5.69 -30.18 -0.79
N VAL A 1049 -6.81 -30.72 -1.26
CA VAL A 1049 -6.88 -32.02 -1.92
C VAL A 1049 -7.37 -31.79 -3.35
N MET A 1050 -6.50 -32.04 -4.33
CA MET A 1050 -6.73 -31.79 -5.75
C MET A 1050 -6.88 -33.10 -6.52
N ASP A 1051 -7.84 -33.18 -7.44
CA ASP A 1051 -8.00 -34.34 -8.33
C ASP A 1051 -6.82 -34.48 -9.31
N GLY A 1052 -6.24 -33.36 -9.73
CA GLY A 1052 -5.07 -33.33 -10.62
C GLY A 1052 -3.72 -33.30 -9.90
N ASN A 1053 -2.64 -33.28 -10.70
CA ASN A 1053 -1.27 -33.16 -10.22
C ASN A 1053 -0.70 -31.77 -10.58
N PRO A 1054 -0.66 -30.81 -9.65
CA PRO A 1054 -0.12 -29.48 -9.90
C PRO A 1054 1.38 -29.46 -10.23
N LEU A 1055 2.13 -30.53 -9.94
CA LEU A 1055 3.54 -30.64 -10.35
C LEU A 1055 3.68 -30.93 -11.85
N ALA A 1056 2.70 -31.59 -12.46
CA ALA A 1056 2.69 -31.88 -13.90
C ALA A 1056 2.06 -30.74 -14.71
N ASP A 1057 0.99 -30.14 -14.18
CA ASP A 1057 0.26 -29.02 -14.78
C ASP A 1057 -0.23 -28.07 -13.70
N ILE A 1058 0.28 -26.85 -13.66
CA ILE A 1058 -0.07 -25.86 -12.64
C ILE A 1058 -1.56 -25.47 -12.67
N HIS A 1059 -2.25 -25.65 -13.81
CA HIS A 1059 -3.68 -25.39 -13.93
C HIS A 1059 -4.52 -26.37 -13.11
N ALA A 1060 -3.97 -27.54 -12.76
CA ALA A 1060 -4.61 -28.50 -11.87
C ALA A 1060 -4.85 -27.95 -10.45
N THR A 1061 -4.26 -26.81 -10.07
CA THR A 1061 -4.52 -26.15 -8.80
C THR A 1061 -6.00 -25.76 -8.59
N THR A 1062 -6.78 -25.63 -9.66
CA THR A 1062 -8.23 -25.35 -9.57
C THR A 1062 -9.10 -26.60 -9.38
N SER A 1063 -8.54 -27.81 -9.51
CA SER A 1063 -9.25 -29.10 -9.40
C SER A 1063 -9.51 -29.55 -7.95
N LEU A 1064 -9.88 -28.61 -7.09
CA LEU A 1064 -10.04 -28.83 -5.65
C LEU A 1064 -11.23 -29.75 -5.36
N ARG A 1065 -10.94 -30.97 -4.94
CA ARG A 1065 -11.91 -31.91 -4.35
C ARG A 1065 -12.27 -31.47 -2.94
N PHE A 1066 -11.25 -31.22 -2.11
CA PHE A 1066 -11.46 -30.73 -0.75
C PHE A 1066 -10.53 -29.58 -0.38
N VAL A 1067 -11.03 -28.71 0.49
CA VAL A 1067 -10.24 -27.68 1.17
C VAL A 1067 -10.35 -27.93 2.67
N MET A 1068 -9.21 -28.03 3.36
CA MET A 1068 -9.17 -28.13 4.81
C MET A 1068 -8.67 -26.81 5.38
N LYS A 1069 -9.43 -26.21 6.30
CA LYS A 1069 -9.04 -25.01 7.05
C LYS A 1069 -9.21 -25.25 8.54
N ASN A 1070 -8.13 -25.04 9.29
CA ASN A 1070 -8.07 -25.23 10.73
C ASN A 1070 -8.52 -26.63 11.17
N GLY A 1071 -8.26 -27.66 10.37
CA GLY A 1071 -8.72 -29.04 10.58
C GLY A 1071 -10.11 -29.35 10.01
N ARG A 1072 -10.99 -28.37 9.76
CA ARG A 1072 -12.31 -28.63 9.16
C ARG A 1072 -12.14 -28.92 7.66
N LEU A 1073 -12.72 -30.02 7.18
CA LEU A 1073 -12.69 -30.42 5.78
C LEU A 1073 -13.98 -30.01 5.08
N TYR A 1074 -13.85 -29.33 3.94
CA TYR A 1074 -14.95 -28.84 3.11
C TYR A 1074 -14.86 -29.40 1.69
N GLU A 1075 -16.01 -29.66 1.06
CA GLU A 1075 -16.10 -29.92 -0.39
C GLU A 1075 -15.67 -28.66 -1.17
N GLY A 1076 -14.75 -28.80 -2.14
CA GLY A 1076 -14.20 -27.67 -2.88
C GLY A 1076 -15.21 -26.98 -3.81
N ALA A 1077 -16.25 -27.69 -4.26
CA ALA A 1077 -17.28 -27.15 -5.16
C ALA A 1077 -18.45 -26.47 -4.42
N THR A 1078 -18.71 -26.84 -3.15
CA THR A 1078 -19.93 -26.39 -2.42
C THR A 1078 -19.64 -25.71 -1.09
N LEU A 1079 -18.45 -25.91 -0.51
CA LEU A 1079 -18.08 -25.60 0.87
C LEU A 1079 -18.99 -26.27 1.92
N ASP A 1080 -19.61 -27.39 1.58
CA ASP A 1080 -20.25 -28.23 2.58
C ASP A 1080 -19.18 -28.82 3.51
N GLU A 1081 -19.39 -28.71 4.82
CA GLU A 1081 -18.50 -29.32 5.82
C GLU A 1081 -18.69 -30.84 5.77
N VAL A 1082 -17.59 -31.55 5.50
CA VAL A 1082 -17.50 -33.01 5.43
C VAL A 1082 -17.03 -33.58 6.76
N TRP A 1083 -16.14 -32.86 7.44
CA TRP A 1083 -15.56 -33.26 8.73
C TRP A 1083 -15.16 -32.02 9.56
N PRO A 1084 -15.26 -32.05 10.91
CA PRO A 1084 -15.79 -33.13 11.75
C PRO A 1084 -17.31 -33.23 11.77
N ARG A 1085 -18.01 -32.20 11.28
CA ARG A 1085 -19.46 -32.19 11.16
C ARG A 1085 -19.83 -32.42 9.69
N ARG A 1086 -20.99 -33.04 9.44
CA ARG A 1086 -21.60 -33.09 8.12
C ARG A 1086 -22.67 -32.02 8.03
N ARG A 1087 -22.34 -30.85 7.46
CA ARG A 1087 -23.22 -29.68 7.42
C ARG A 1087 -23.16 -29.00 6.06
N PRO A 1088 -24.29 -28.78 5.36
CA PRO A 1088 -24.28 -28.01 4.12
C PRO A 1088 -23.95 -26.54 4.38
N LEU A 1089 -23.33 -25.87 3.41
CA LEU A 1089 -23.16 -24.42 3.44
C LEU A 1089 -24.54 -23.75 3.53
N GLU A 1090 -24.65 -22.74 4.38
CA GLU A 1090 -25.88 -21.97 4.47
C GLU A 1090 -26.22 -21.33 3.13
N ARG A 1091 -27.52 -21.26 2.81
CA ARG A 1091 -27.97 -20.71 1.54
C ARG A 1091 -27.57 -19.24 1.44
N GLN A 1092 -26.90 -18.88 0.35
CA GLN A 1092 -26.50 -17.50 0.12
C GLN A 1092 -27.59 -16.71 -0.62
N TRP A 1093 -27.63 -15.40 -0.38
CA TRP A 1093 -28.70 -14.52 -0.86
C TRP A 1093 -28.79 -14.43 -2.40
N TRP A 1094 -27.68 -14.65 -3.11
CA TRP A 1094 -27.63 -14.56 -4.57
C TRP A 1094 -28.02 -15.86 -5.30
N TRP A 1095 -28.12 -17.03 -4.63
CA TRP A 1095 -28.44 -18.29 -5.32
C TRP A 1095 -29.88 -18.37 -5.87
N ASN A 1096 -30.76 -17.48 -5.44
CA ASN A 1096 -32.19 -17.50 -5.77
C ASN A 1096 -32.61 -16.49 -6.83
N ARG A 1097 -31.70 -15.64 -7.27
CA ARG A 1097 -32.04 -14.51 -8.13
C ARG A 1097 -31.67 -14.88 -9.55
N HIS A 1098 -32.69 -15.08 -10.38
CA HIS A 1098 -32.49 -15.18 -11.82
C HIS A 1098 -32.05 -13.81 -12.36
N ALA A 1099 -31.32 -13.79 -13.48
CA ALA A 1099 -30.84 -12.58 -14.14
C ALA A 1099 -31.92 -11.51 -14.44
N GLY A 1100 -33.21 -11.87 -14.38
CA GLY A 1100 -34.34 -10.95 -14.58
C GLY A 1100 -34.91 -10.27 -13.33
N ASP A 1101 -34.50 -10.67 -12.11
CA ASP A 1101 -35.04 -10.10 -10.85
C ASP A 1101 -34.23 -8.89 -10.33
N VAL A 1102 -33.12 -8.57 -10.98
CA VAL A 1102 -32.26 -7.44 -10.61
C VAL A 1102 -32.74 -6.18 -11.33
N GLY A 1103 -33.25 -5.21 -10.57
CA GLY A 1103 -33.37 -3.84 -11.05
C GLY A 1103 -31.99 -3.36 -11.50
N ALA A 1104 -31.92 -2.72 -12.67
CA ALA A 1104 -30.67 -2.30 -13.31
C ALA A 1104 -29.66 -1.77 -12.27
N PRO A 1105 -28.45 -2.35 -12.18
CA PRO A 1105 -27.44 -1.80 -11.29
C PRO A 1105 -27.19 -0.35 -11.69
N SER A 1106 -27.05 0.55 -10.71
CA SER A 1106 -26.44 1.83 -11.02
C SER A 1106 -25.04 1.52 -11.52
N LEU A 1107 -24.76 1.92 -12.77
CA LEU A 1107 -23.45 1.94 -13.40
C LEU A 1107 -22.51 2.92 -12.68
N THR A 1108 -22.33 2.75 -11.38
CA THR A 1108 -21.16 3.21 -10.67
C THR A 1108 -20.30 1.96 -10.60
N GLY A 1109 -19.57 1.69 -11.68
CA GLY A 1109 -18.37 0.90 -11.52
C GLY A 1109 -17.61 1.57 -10.39
N GLN A 1110 -17.35 0.84 -9.30
CA GLN A 1110 -16.08 1.10 -8.63
C GLN A 1110 -15.07 0.78 -9.73
N GLU A 1111 -14.63 1.82 -10.44
CA GLU A 1111 -13.40 1.74 -11.18
C GLU A 1111 -12.41 1.24 -10.14
N HIS A 1112 -11.97 -0.02 -10.29
CA HIS A 1112 -10.90 -0.58 -9.47
C HIS A 1112 -9.59 0.22 -9.67
N ASP A 1113 -9.60 1.26 -10.51
CA ASP A 1113 -8.58 2.28 -10.68
C ASP A 1113 -8.50 3.28 -9.50
N ASP A 1114 -9.53 3.40 -8.65
CA ASP A 1114 -9.52 4.32 -7.49
C ASP A 1114 -8.61 3.84 -6.33
N ILE A 1115 -7.91 2.69 -6.48
CA ILE A 1115 -6.90 2.21 -5.52
C ILE A 1115 -5.77 3.23 -5.32
N PHE A 1116 -5.58 4.15 -6.27
CA PHE A 1116 -4.53 5.17 -6.24
C PHE A 1116 -5.04 6.61 -6.01
N ASP A 1117 -6.36 6.83 -5.91
CA ASP A 1117 -6.99 8.18 -5.83
C ASP A 1117 -7.55 8.54 -4.44
N HIS A 1118 -7.05 7.89 -3.38
CA HIS A 1118 -7.29 8.27 -1.97
C HIS A 1118 -6.01 8.59 -1.21
#